data_AF-A0A812U7W4-F1
#
_entry.id   AF-A0A812U7W4-F1
#
_cell.length_a   1.000
_cell.length_b   1.000
_cell.length_c   1.000
_cell.angle_alpha   90.00
_cell.angle_beta   90.00
_cell.angle_gamma   90.00
#
_symmetry.space_group_name_H-M   'P 1'
#
loop_
_entity.id
_entity.type
_entity.pdbx_description
1 polymer ?
#
loop_
_entity_poly.entity_id
_entity_poly.type
_entity_poly.pdbx_seq_one_letter_code
_entity_poly.pdbx_strand_id
1 'polypeptide(L)'
;MPQGDIPGLGIPNLNLGVITPFPSQSDVLRQAYVKVFFDCHVSPRVGWEQAFLKQMQRKGDHRTIVVPTITSLNPDTWKETGGNAGGKTCFILWNNDFTWLYNPGRDAPLMSGGLLALSRRWWEETGGYDTNMVAWGGENIDQSLRSWLCGGRIEVAEGAYVAHMWRDPKNPKTTLKYPIPTRDVMRNKARAATAWFGEFVEKVMTFPEYEMFTKNGESIGDMRGFQTVKDRLGCAPFTSYLDRFSYIYLDGGLIPDHVFQLREQKSGLCMQVKRNDRQPHNVVLAACSGPHEEHQSSELQLFHRGNRDNSKRGKPCCSGLMHWNFLQCLDAQNPGTQVRTFECEIGGSSSHQKVELSEDGQLLWNWMGSWGGARGCFAPQPPKVGNAVINHIDACSAAVEPVGEATHKTPNGLTVPAQFRVKSREENGGCAAVSTKEGGDESVSGLELQFRPCDLQDHAQIFKATPRFGGFEIKTGDGRNCLDSSGGRDILVYPCYDESSRNMNQVWQIRAARLLWEAQGGAGQICVDSRAVHEKVVPPQGEYRLTTCSPKPGQRLQRAEEDQDGTFLLKDQDDGRCLSALSGNVLGLSECTKQQRWRLRTQGGATQVQHVASATCIDAGSDQKPILYPCHTGHVNQPQKFSFIEKPGWIQNPITWGDNGRRRTFETCLDRLPVKPQNVAVQDCTQVRESGVRWELYNAFVPLERQLWDAAEKPPPGTPVLGGDKAPP
;
A
#
# COMPACT_ATOMS: atom_id res chain seq x y z
N MET A 1 35.13 -13.80 -16.61
CA MET A 1 34.77 -13.66 -18.04
C MET A 1 35.55 -12.48 -18.61
N PRO A 2 36.11 -12.55 -19.82
CA PRO A 2 36.74 -11.39 -20.43
C PRO A 2 35.65 -10.37 -20.80
N GLN A 3 35.87 -9.10 -20.43
CA GLN A 3 35.03 -7.97 -20.82
C GLN A 3 35.20 -7.73 -22.32
N GLY A 4 34.14 -7.91 -23.09
CA GLY A 4 34.06 -7.47 -24.48
C GLY A 4 33.18 -6.23 -24.55
N ASP A 5 33.79 -5.08 -24.82
CA ASP A 5 33.06 -3.85 -25.12
C ASP A 5 32.39 -3.97 -26.50
N ILE A 6 31.06 -3.75 -26.55
CA ILE A 6 30.33 -3.50 -27.79
C ILE A 6 29.96 -2.01 -27.79
N PRO A 7 30.42 -1.20 -28.78
CA PRO A 7 30.08 0.21 -28.83
C PRO A 7 28.58 0.40 -29.09
N GLY A 8 27.90 1.19 -28.25
CA GLY A 8 26.56 1.73 -28.56
C GLY A 8 25.43 1.47 -27.55
N LEU A 9 25.65 0.73 -26.46
CA LEU A 9 24.64 0.56 -25.41
C LEU A 9 24.85 1.61 -24.30
N GLY A 10 24.15 2.74 -24.41
CA GLY A 10 24.08 3.79 -23.38
C GLY A 10 23.26 3.42 -22.13
N ILE A 11 23.21 2.12 -21.77
CA ILE A 11 22.57 1.60 -20.57
C ILE A 11 23.69 1.10 -19.64
N PRO A 12 24.19 1.93 -18.71
CA PRO A 12 25.16 1.45 -17.73
C PRO A 12 24.46 0.41 -16.85
N ASN A 13 25.11 -0.75 -16.61
CA ASN A 13 24.80 -1.82 -15.64
C ASN A 13 24.42 -3.22 -16.18
N LEU A 14 24.30 -3.45 -17.49
CA LEU A 14 24.09 -4.81 -18.02
C LEU A 14 25.43 -5.45 -18.41
N ASN A 15 25.92 -6.39 -17.60
CA ASN A 15 27.03 -7.25 -18.01
C ASN A 15 26.50 -8.30 -18.99
N LEU A 16 26.97 -8.25 -20.24
CA LEU A 16 26.69 -9.28 -21.25
C LEU A 16 27.62 -10.49 -21.05
N GLY A 17 27.03 -11.64 -20.70
CA GLY A 17 27.70 -12.94 -20.75
C GLY A 17 27.36 -13.68 -22.05
N VAL A 18 28.37 -14.21 -22.74
CA VAL A 18 28.19 -15.10 -23.90
C VAL A 18 28.52 -16.53 -23.47
N ILE A 19 27.57 -17.45 -23.59
CA ILE A 19 27.82 -18.89 -23.42
C ILE A 19 27.91 -19.54 -24.80
N THR A 20 29.04 -20.18 -25.08
CA THR A 20 29.23 -21.04 -26.25
C THR A 20 28.92 -22.49 -25.89
N PRO A 21 28.12 -23.24 -26.67
CA PRO A 21 27.98 -24.68 -26.47
C PRO A 21 29.32 -25.41 -26.76
N PHE A 22 29.63 -26.43 -25.94
CA PHE A 22 30.86 -27.25 -26.05
C PHE A 22 30.99 -27.98 -27.41
N PRO A 23 32.22 -28.34 -27.83
CA PRO A 23 32.45 -28.91 -29.14
C PRO A 23 32.28 -30.43 -29.12
N SER A 24 31.15 -30.94 -29.59
CA SER A 24 31.11 -32.29 -30.18
C SER A 24 30.03 -32.43 -31.25
N GLN A 25 30.55 -32.56 -32.48
CA GLN A 25 30.02 -33.22 -33.66
C GLN A 25 28.81 -32.62 -34.43
N SER A 26 29.10 -32.42 -35.73
CA SER A 26 28.27 -32.01 -36.86
C SER A 26 28.05 -30.50 -37.05
N ASP A 27 28.61 -30.01 -38.17
CA ASP A 27 28.68 -28.61 -38.62
C ASP A 27 27.32 -27.95 -38.98
N VAL A 28 26.20 -28.46 -38.46
CA VAL A 28 24.86 -27.85 -38.59
C VAL A 28 24.48 -27.02 -37.35
N LEU A 29 25.22 -27.12 -36.24
CA LEU A 29 24.91 -26.44 -34.97
C LEU A 29 25.65 -25.11 -34.74
N ARG A 30 26.38 -24.57 -35.73
CA ARG A 30 27.13 -23.29 -35.63
C ARG A 30 26.26 -22.01 -35.47
N GLN A 31 24.94 -22.11 -35.22
CA GLN A 31 24.03 -20.96 -35.18
C GLN A 31 23.33 -20.69 -33.82
N ALA A 32 23.53 -21.49 -32.76
CA ALA A 32 22.80 -21.28 -31.50
C ALA A 32 23.61 -20.49 -30.45
N TYR A 33 23.93 -19.23 -30.71
CA TYR A 33 24.46 -18.33 -29.68
C TYR A 33 23.34 -17.94 -28.71
N VAL A 34 23.56 -18.07 -27.40
CA VAL A 34 22.64 -17.60 -26.34
C VAL A 34 23.23 -16.34 -25.70
N LYS A 35 22.40 -15.31 -25.51
CA LYS A 35 22.75 -14.13 -24.72
C LYS A 35 22.22 -14.29 -23.31
N VAL A 36 23.08 -14.10 -22.31
CA VAL A 36 22.70 -14.10 -20.90
C VAL A 36 22.97 -12.73 -20.30
N PHE A 37 22.00 -12.20 -19.58
CA PHE A 37 22.09 -10.94 -18.84
C PHE A 37 22.00 -11.26 -17.36
N PHE A 38 22.97 -10.75 -16.61
CA PHE A 38 22.97 -10.72 -15.15
C PHE A 38 23.41 -9.35 -14.64
N ASP A 39 22.70 -8.86 -13.64
CA ASP A 39 23.16 -7.73 -12.83
C ASP A 39 24.55 -8.02 -12.24
N CYS A 40 25.33 -6.97 -11.98
CA CYS A 40 26.69 -7.10 -11.45
C CYS A 40 26.78 -7.58 -9.98
N HIS A 41 25.65 -7.81 -9.32
CA HIS A 41 25.53 -8.13 -7.89
C HIS A 41 24.60 -9.32 -7.66
N VAL A 42 24.93 -10.42 -8.33
CA VAL A 42 24.20 -11.69 -8.24
C VAL A 42 25.12 -12.87 -7.90
N SER A 43 24.53 -13.96 -7.42
CA SER A 43 25.20 -15.24 -7.16
C SER A 43 24.33 -16.40 -7.68
N PRO A 44 24.57 -16.86 -8.93
CA PRO A 44 23.86 -18.01 -9.52
C PRO A 44 24.24 -19.33 -8.83
N ARG A 45 23.26 -20.21 -8.56
CA ARG A 45 23.53 -21.57 -8.07
C ARG A 45 24.12 -22.44 -9.17
N VAL A 46 24.97 -23.40 -8.81
CA VAL A 46 25.50 -24.41 -9.74
C VAL A 46 24.36 -25.10 -10.49
N GLY A 47 24.49 -25.20 -11.82
CA GLY A 47 23.52 -25.86 -12.70
C GLY A 47 22.50 -24.92 -13.37
N TRP A 48 22.55 -23.62 -13.08
CA TRP A 48 21.65 -22.63 -13.71
C TRP A 48 21.77 -22.59 -15.24
N GLU A 49 22.96 -22.80 -15.80
CA GLU A 49 23.20 -22.77 -17.25
C GLU A 49 22.44 -23.89 -17.95
N GLN A 50 22.54 -25.11 -17.41
CA GLN A 50 21.86 -26.29 -17.95
C GLN A 50 20.34 -26.14 -17.83
N ALA A 51 19.86 -25.60 -16.72
CA ALA A 51 18.45 -25.30 -16.53
C ALA A 51 17.92 -24.30 -17.57
N PHE A 52 18.67 -23.22 -17.85
CA PHE A 52 18.33 -22.26 -18.89
C PHE A 52 18.27 -22.91 -20.27
N LEU A 53 19.32 -23.63 -20.68
CA LEU A 53 19.38 -24.27 -21.99
C LEU A 53 18.25 -25.31 -22.17
N LYS A 54 18.02 -26.14 -21.15
CA LYS A 54 16.92 -27.11 -21.13
C LYS A 54 15.56 -26.43 -21.30
N GLN A 55 15.34 -25.33 -20.58
CA GLN A 55 14.08 -24.59 -20.66
C GLN A 55 13.90 -23.94 -22.04
N MET A 56 14.95 -23.34 -22.60
CA MET A 56 14.92 -22.72 -23.94
C MET A 56 14.62 -23.75 -25.04
N GLN A 57 15.14 -24.97 -24.93
CA GLN A 57 14.92 -26.04 -25.92
C GLN A 57 13.56 -26.73 -25.80
N ARG A 58 12.87 -26.57 -24.66
CA ARG A 58 11.66 -27.32 -24.29
C ARG A 58 10.56 -27.28 -25.35
N LYS A 59 10.38 -26.13 -26.00
CA LYS A 59 9.31 -25.91 -26.99
C LYS A 59 9.74 -26.15 -28.43
N GLY A 60 11.03 -26.42 -28.66
CA GLY A 60 11.58 -26.65 -29.99
C GLY A 60 11.65 -25.39 -30.87
N ASP A 61 11.49 -24.18 -30.30
CA ASP A 61 11.67 -22.91 -31.01
C ASP A 61 12.68 -21.99 -30.30
N HIS A 62 13.20 -21.01 -31.04
CA HIS A 62 14.23 -20.08 -30.53
C HIS A 62 13.65 -18.85 -29.80
N ARG A 63 12.32 -18.74 -29.68
CA ARG A 63 11.60 -17.53 -29.22
C ARG A 63 11.26 -17.54 -27.73
N THR A 64 11.88 -18.44 -26.98
CA THR A 64 11.73 -18.56 -25.53
C THR A 64 12.78 -17.70 -24.83
N ILE A 65 12.32 -16.69 -24.09
CA ILE A 65 13.12 -16.02 -23.07
C ILE A 65 12.99 -16.83 -21.78
N VAL A 66 14.11 -17.08 -21.10
CA VAL A 66 14.12 -17.78 -19.82
C VAL A 66 14.61 -16.87 -18.71
N VAL A 67 13.98 -16.98 -17.55
CA VAL A 67 14.32 -16.23 -16.33
C VAL A 67 14.56 -17.19 -15.17
N PRO A 68 15.44 -16.88 -14.21
CA PRO A 68 15.65 -17.72 -13.04
C PRO A 68 14.59 -17.44 -11.96
N THR A 69 14.51 -18.32 -10.97
CA THR A 69 13.95 -17.96 -9.66
C THR A 69 14.94 -17.03 -8.95
N ILE A 70 14.51 -15.80 -8.66
CA ILE A 70 15.35 -14.79 -8.02
C ILE A 70 15.20 -14.89 -6.51
N THR A 71 16.31 -15.14 -5.81
CA THR A 71 16.37 -15.23 -4.34
C THR A 71 17.13 -14.04 -3.76
N SER A 72 17.20 -13.91 -2.43
CA SER A 72 17.84 -12.75 -1.79
C SER A 72 19.30 -13.05 -1.44
N LEU A 73 20.21 -12.14 -1.79
CA LEU A 73 21.63 -12.24 -1.44
C LEU A 73 21.94 -11.30 -0.27
N ASN A 74 22.50 -11.85 0.82
CA ASN A 74 22.93 -11.04 1.95
C ASN A 74 24.22 -10.27 1.57
N PRO A 75 24.23 -8.92 1.66
CA PRO A 75 25.34 -8.10 1.18
C PRO A 75 26.63 -8.22 2.03
N ASP A 76 26.53 -8.73 3.26
CA ASP A 76 27.68 -8.88 4.17
C ASP A 76 28.37 -10.23 4.03
N THR A 77 27.58 -11.29 3.87
CA THR A 77 28.08 -12.67 3.86
C THR A 77 28.19 -13.27 2.46
N TRP A 78 27.58 -12.63 1.45
CA TRP A 78 27.42 -13.17 0.09
C TRP A 78 26.75 -14.56 0.07
N LYS A 79 25.98 -14.86 1.11
CA LYS A 79 25.16 -16.08 1.19
C LYS A 79 23.74 -15.77 0.79
N GLU A 80 23.16 -16.72 0.06
CA GLU A 80 21.76 -16.71 -0.28
C GLU A 80 20.88 -16.82 0.99
N THR A 81 19.79 -16.08 0.99
CA THR A 81 18.78 -16.02 2.05
C THR A 81 17.39 -16.17 1.42
N GLY A 82 16.45 -16.74 2.18
CA GLY A 82 15.07 -16.90 1.71
C GLY A 82 14.90 -17.95 0.61
N GLY A 83 15.58 -19.09 0.70
CA GLY A 83 15.65 -20.16 -0.32
C GLY A 83 14.32 -20.79 -0.77
N ASN A 84 13.17 -20.32 -0.29
CA ASN A 84 11.82 -20.72 -0.70
C ASN A 84 11.12 -19.68 -1.58
N ALA A 85 11.85 -18.85 -2.34
CA ALA A 85 11.25 -17.90 -3.30
C ALA A 85 10.61 -18.56 -4.55
N GLY A 86 10.50 -19.90 -4.59
CA GLY A 86 9.96 -20.64 -5.72
C GLY A 86 8.55 -20.20 -6.07
N GLY A 87 8.29 -20.03 -7.37
CA GLY A 87 6.96 -19.68 -7.88
C GLY A 87 6.61 -18.19 -7.81
N LYS A 88 7.58 -17.27 -7.77
CA LYS A 88 7.31 -15.83 -7.96
C LYS A 88 7.67 -15.38 -9.37
N THR A 89 6.74 -14.70 -10.05
CA THR A 89 6.96 -14.06 -11.36
C THR A 89 6.51 -12.61 -11.32
N CYS A 90 7.02 -11.76 -12.21
CA CYS A 90 6.55 -10.38 -12.29
C CYS A 90 5.29 -10.28 -13.16
N PHE A 91 4.48 -9.25 -12.90
CA PHE A 91 3.40 -8.79 -13.78
C PHE A 91 3.35 -7.26 -13.78
N ILE A 92 2.59 -6.68 -14.70
CA ILE A 92 2.52 -5.23 -14.90
C ILE A 92 1.24 -4.63 -14.33
N LEU A 93 1.38 -3.47 -13.68
CA LEU A 93 0.29 -2.68 -13.14
C LEU A 93 -0.12 -1.56 -14.11
N TRP A 94 -1.30 -0.98 -13.92
CA TRP A 94 -1.79 0.11 -14.77
C TRP A 94 -0.95 1.39 -14.71
N ASN A 95 -0.23 1.63 -13.61
CA ASN A 95 0.77 2.71 -13.55
C ASN A 95 2.05 2.40 -14.34
N ASN A 96 2.07 1.25 -15.03
CA ASN A 96 3.18 0.78 -15.86
C ASN A 96 4.49 0.66 -15.03
N ASP A 97 4.31 0.16 -13.80
CA ASP A 97 5.35 -0.43 -12.97
C ASP A 97 5.10 -1.94 -12.83
N PHE A 98 6.05 -2.66 -12.26
CA PHE A 98 5.91 -4.10 -12.04
C PHE A 98 5.94 -4.47 -10.55
N THR A 99 5.27 -5.56 -10.21
CA THR A 99 5.39 -6.20 -8.90
C THR A 99 5.37 -7.72 -9.05
N TRP A 100 5.46 -8.42 -7.93
CA TRP A 100 5.58 -9.86 -7.84
C TRP A 100 4.21 -10.51 -7.63
N LEU A 101 4.00 -11.60 -8.35
CA LEU A 101 2.86 -12.49 -8.20
C LEU A 101 3.38 -13.87 -7.83
N TYR A 102 2.69 -14.55 -6.92
CA TYR A 102 2.88 -15.98 -6.78
C TYR A 102 2.20 -16.70 -7.95
N ASN A 103 3.00 -17.31 -8.80
CA ASN A 103 2.57 -18.08 -9.95
C ASN A 103 3.26 -19.46 -9.91
N PRO A 104 2.52 -20.54 -9.64
CA PRO A 104 3.06 -21.90 -9.67
C PRO A 104 3.33 -22.40 -11.10
N GLY A 105 2.86 -21.66 -12.13
CA GLY A 105 3.12 -21.94 -13.54
C GLY A 105 4.54 -21.58 -13.96
N ARG A 106 4.89 -21.98 -15.20
CA ARG A 106 6.19 -21.64 -15.81
C ARG A 106 6.18 -20.29 -16.51
N ASP A 107 5.04 -19.90 -17.07
CA ASP A 107 4.96 -18.66 -17.85
C ASP A 107 5.07 -17.45 -16.93
N ALA A 108 5.99 -16.55 -17.24
CA ALA A 108 6.15 -15.28 -16.53
C ALA A 108 5.44 -14.16 -17.32
N PRO A 109 4.38 -13.53 -16.77
CA PRO A 109 3.70 -12.42 -17.44
C PRO A 109 4.65 -11.26 -17.78
N LEU A 110 5.64 -11.05 -16.93
CA LEU A 110 6.69 -10.06 -17.10
C LEU A 110 8.01 -10.61 -16.55
N MET A 111 9.13 -10.25 -17.20
CA MET A 111 10.45 -10.46 -16.60
C MET A 111 10.87 -9.28 -15.73
N SER A 112 11.69 -9.54 -14.70
CA SER A 112 12.24 -8.48 -13.86
C SER A 112 13.27 -7.61 -14.58
N GLY A 113 13.87 -8.09 -15.68
CA GLY A 113 14.82 -7.35 -16.52
C GLY A 113 16.29 -7.74 -16.36
N GLY A 114 16.83 -7.69 -15.14
CA GLY A 114 18.28 -7.85 -14.91
C GLY A 114 18.83 -9.28 -15.03
N LEU A 115 17.96 -10.30 -15.08
CA LEU A 115 18.34 -11.71 -15.04
C LEU A 115 17.53 -12.52 -16.05
N LEU A 116 18.11 -12.79 -17.22
CA LEU A 116 17.44 -13.56 -18.28
C LEU A 116 18.43 -14.16 -19.29
N ALA A 117 17.96 -15.13 -20.06
CA ALA A 117 18.64 -15.59 -21.26
C ALA A 117 17.68 -15.74 -22.45
N LEU A 118 18.20 -15.52 -23.65
CA LEU A 118 17.47 -15.71 -24.90
C LEU A 118 18.42 -16.04 -26.05
N SER A 119 17.87 -16.59 -27.14
CA SER A 119 18.68 -16.84 -28.34
C SER A 119 19.13 -15.54 -28.98
N ARG A 120 20.34 -15.52 -29.53
CA ARG A 120 20.85 -14.39 -30.32
C ARG A 120 19.92 -14.07 -31.49
N ARG A 121 19.39 -15.12 -32.13
CA ARG A 121 18.41 -14.99 -33.21
C ARG A 121 17.18 -14.22 -32.74
N TRP A 122 16.60 -14.59 -31.60
CA TRP A 122 15.44 -13.88 -31.06
C TRP A 122 15.77 -12.43 -30.68
N TRP A 123 16.95 -12.20 -30.07
CA TRP A 123 17.42 -10.83 -29.79
C TRP A 123 17.49 -9.95 -31.05
N GLU A 124 18.00 -10.47 -32.16
CA GLU A 124 18.11 -9.75 -33.43
C GLU A 124 16.73 -9.57 -34.10
N GLU A 125 15.88 -10.60 -34.09
CA GLU A 125 14.51 -10.57 -34.62
C GLU A 125 13.60 -9.62 -33.84
N THR A 126 13.78 -9.46 -32.52
CA THR A 126 13.05 -8.46 -31.73
C THR A 126 13.68 -7.07 -31.81
N GLY A 127 14.89 -6.93 -32.36
CA GLY A 127 15.61 -5.65 -32.46
C GLY A 127 16.32 -5.19 -31.18
N GLY A 128 16.57 -6.09 -30.22
CA GLY A 128 17.18 -5.75 -28.93
C GLY A 128 16.34 -4.76 -28.10
N TYR A 129 16.98 -4.00 -27.21
CA TYR A 129 16.29 -2.91 -26.49
C TYR A 129 16.08 -1.68 -27.37
N ASP A 130 15.04 -0.89 -27.05
CA ASP A 130 14.86 0.43 -27.66
C ASP A 130 16.05 1.34 -27.36
N THR A 131 16.78 1.74 -28.40
CA THR A 131 17.99 2.55 -28.30
C THR A 131 17.74 3.99 -27.84
N ASN A 132 16.48 4.43 -27.79
CA ASN A 132 16.10 5.74 -27.26
C ASN A 132 15.74 5.71 -25.78
N MET A 133 15.73 4.54 -25.14
CA MET A 133 15.65 4.44 -23.69
C MET A 133 17.00 4.82 -23.08
N VAL A 134 16.95 5.66 -22.04
CA VAL A 134 18.16 6.20 -21.40
C VAL A 134 18.19 5.78 -19.93
N ALA A 135 19.39 5.49 -19.42
CA ALA A 135 19.63 5.10 -18.04
C ALA A 135 18.96 3.76 -17.65
N TRP A 136 17.80 3.79 -17.00
CA TRP A 136 17.19 2.61 -16.40
C TRP A 136 15.65 2.70 -16.36
N GLY A 137 14.98 1.56 -16.41
CA GLY A 137 13.54 1.40 -16.21
C GLY A 137 12.75 1.44 -17.51
N GLY A 138 11.73 0.59 -17.62
CA GLY A 138 10.86 0.46 -18.79
C GLY A 138 11.33 -0.60 -19.80
N GLU A 139 12.61 -0.94 -19.84
CA GLU A 139 13.17 -1.92 -20.80
C GLU A 139 12.66 -3.34 -20.56
N ASN A 140 12.45 -3.70 -19.29
CA ASN A 140 11.88 -4.98 -18.89
C ASN A 140 10.40 -5.09 -19.29
N ILE A 141 9.67 -3.97 -19.25
CA ILE A 141 8.28 -3.86 -19.69
C ILE A 141 8.19 -4.01 -21.20
N ASP A 142 8.93 -3.18 -21.94
CA ASP A 142 9.00 -3.20 -23.39
C ASP A 142 9.33 -4.59 -23.92
N GLN A 143 10.45 -5.16 -23.50
CA GLN A 143 10.90 -6.44 -24.04
C GLN A 143 9.99 -7.61 -23.61
N SER A 144 9.32 -7.54 -22.46
CA SER A 144 8.34 -8.56 -22.06
C SER A 144 7.10 -8.53 -22.94
N LEU A 145 6.48 -7.36 -23.08
CA LEU A 145 5.27 -7.19 -23.88
C LEU A 145 5.55 -7.47 -25.35
N ARG A 146 6.66 -6.95 -25.88
CA ARG A 146 7.15 -7.27 -27.22
C ARG A 146 7.29 -8.78 -27.43
N SER A 147 7.91 -9.48 -26.49
CA SER A 147 8.14 -10.93 -26.64
C SER A 147 6.83 -11.70 -26.67
N TRP A 148 5.91 -11.40 -25.75
CA TRP A 148 4.60 -12.06 -25.70
C TRP A 148 3.77 -11.74 -26.95
N LEU A 149 3.61 -10.46 -27.29
CA LEU A 149 2.75 -10.01 -28.39
C LEU A 149 3.28 -10.43 -29.76
N CYS A 150 4.59 -10.59 -29.93
CA CYS A 150 5.22 -10.93 -31.21
C CYS A 150 5.50 -12.44 -31.38
N GLY A 151 4.79 -13.29 -30.63
CA GLY A 151 4.82 -14.75 -30.80
C GLY A 151 5.99 -15.47 -30.11
N GLY A 152 6.65 -14.80 -29.17
CA GLY A 152 7.57 -15.42 -28.22
C GLY A 152 6.88 -15.83 -26.92
N ARG A 153 7.69 -16.20 -25.93
CA ARG A 153 7.24 -16.60 -24.59
C ARG A 153 8.31 -16.29 -23.55
N ILE A 154 7.90 -16.14 -22.29
CA ILE A 154 8.81 -15.93 -21.16
C ILE A 154 8.54 -17.02 -20.13
N GLU A 155 9.56 -17.81 -19.80
CA GLU A 155 9.40 -18.98 -18.92
C GLU A 155 10.41 -18.95 -17.77
N VAL A 156 9.97 -19.29 -16.57
CA VAL A 156 10.84 -19.56 -15.43
C VAL A 156 11.56 -20.88 -15.67
N ALA A 157 12.89 -20.86 -15.63
CA ALA A 157 13.71 -22.06 -15.77
C ALA A 157 13.72 -22.86 -14.47
N GLU A 158 13.10 -24.04 -14.52
CA GLU A 158 13.02 -24.95 -13.37
C GLU A 158 14.43 -25.39 -12.93
N GLY A 159 14.74 -25.22 -11.64
CA GLY A 159 16.07 -25.52 -11.09
C GLY A 159 17.11 -24.41 -11.25
N ALA A 160 16.80 -23.31 -11.95
CA ALA A 160 17.68 -22.14 -12.02
C ALA A 160 17.36 -21.17 -10.88
N TYR A 161 18.30 -21.02 -9.93
CA TYR A 161 18.20 -20.07 -8.84
C TYR A 161 19.34 -19.06 -8.93
N VAL A 162 19.02 -17.77 -8.82
CA VAL A 162 20.02 -16.71 -8.80
C VAL A 162 19.73 -15.77 -7.65
N ALA A 163 20.63 -15.71 -6.66
CA ALA A 163 20.51 -14.80 -5.54
C ALA A 163 20.89 -13.38 -5.99
N HIS A 164 20.03 -12.39 -5.75
CA HIS A 164 20.22 -10.99 -6.10
C HIS A 164 20.35 -10.11 -4.85
N MET A 165 21.30 -9.17 -4.86
CA MET A 165 21.46 -8.20 -3.80
C MET A 165 20.51 -7.01 -4.00
N TRP A 166 19.41 -6.98 -3.25
CA TRP A 166 18.47 -5.87 -3.28
C TRP A 166 19.07 -4.59 -2.70
N ARG A 167 18.78 -3.46 -3.35
CA ARG A 167 19.26 -2.15 -2.89
C ARG A 167 18.35 -1.62 -1.78
N ASP A 168 18.94 -1.35 -0.62
CA ASP A 168 18.31 -0.57 0.44
C ASP A 168 18.89 0.86 0.44
N PRO A 169 18.07 1.90 0.19
CA PRO A 169 18.51 3.30 0.25
C PRO A 169 19.12 3.71 1.59
N LYS A 170 18.75 3.04 2.68
CA LYS A 170 19.25 3.31 4.05
C LYS A 170 20.55 2.60 4.36
N ASN A 171 20.95 1.61 3.56
CA ASN A 171 22.18 0.86 3.76
C ASN A 171 23.28 1.42 2.84
N PRO A 172 24.34 2.05 3.39
CA PRO A 172 25.43 2.63 2.61
C PRO A 172 26.14 1.64 1.68
N LYS A 173 26.08 0.33 1.97
CA LYS A 173 26.70 -0.72 1.13
C LYS A 173 25.92 -1.00 -0.14
N THR A 174 24.61 -0.91 -0.08
CA THR A 174 23.71 -1.28 -1.19
C THR A 174 23.06 -0.07 -1.87
N THR A 175 23.18 1.12 -1.26
CA THR A 175 22.60 2.34 -1.81
C THR A 175 23.22 2.71 -3.14
N LEU A 176 22.40 3.36 -3.97
CA LEU A 176 22.80 3.87 -5.28
C LEU A 176 23.80 5.01 -5.14
N LYS A 177 24.92 4.94 -5.85
CA LYS A 177 25.98 5.97 -5.84
C LYS A 177 25.95 6.91 -7.04
N TYR A 178 24.98 6.78 -7.92
CA TYR A 178 24.77 7.64 -9.08
C TYR A 178 23.30 8.07 -9.17
N PRO A 179 23.02 9.26 -9.70
CA PRO A 179 21.64 9.70 -9.88
C PRO A 179 20.95 8.86 -10.96
N ILE A 180 19.71 8.47 -10.70
CA ILE A 180 18.80 7.95 -11.71
C ILE A 180 17.81 9.07 -12.00
N PRO A 181 17.89 9.75 -13.17
CA PRO A 181 16.99 10.84 -13.47
C PRO A 181 15.56 10.32 -13.60
N THR A 182 14.72 10.67 -12.64
CA THR A 182 13.32 10.26 -12.57
C THR A 182 12.56 10.52 -13.87
N ARG A 183 12.83 11.68 -14.51
CA ARG A 183 12.29 12.05 -15.83
C ARG A 183 12.57 10.98 -16.87
N ASP A 184 13.79 10.49 -16.97
CA ASP A 184 14.20 9.54 -18.00
C ASP A 184 13.55 8.17 -17.77
N VAL A 185 13.43 7.75 -16.50
CA VAL A 185 12.70 6.53 -16.13
C VAL A 185 11.24 6.62 -16.56
N MET A 186 10.57 7.74 -16.26
CA MET A 186 9.17 7.94 -16.65
C MET A 186 9.01 8.04 -18.16
N ARG A 187 9.97 8.66 -18.85
CA ARG A 187 9.98 8.72 -20.33
C ARG A 187 10.09 7.32 -20.93
N ASN A 188 11.00 6.48 -20.44
CA ASN A 188 11.15 5.12 -20.93
C ASN A 188 9.88 4.29 -20.71
N LYS A 189 9.27 4.41 -19.52
CA LYS A 189 7.97 3.80 -19.20
C LYS A 189 6.89 4.28 -20.16
N ALA A 190 6.78 5.58 -20.42
CA ALA A 190 5.81 6.15 -21.35
C ALA A 190 6.01 5.63 -22.79
N ARG A 191 7.27 5.46 -23.24
CA ARG A 191 7.59 4.84 -24.53
C ARG A 191 7.11 3.40 -24.59
N ALA A 192 7.42 2.59 -23.58
CA ALA A 192 6.98 1.19 -23.52
C ALA A 192 5.45 1.06 -23.52
N ALA A 193 4.75 1.90 -22.75
CA ALA A 193 3.29 1.93 -22.70
C ALA A 193 2.70 2.29 -24.06
N THR A 194 3.16 3.40 -24.66
CA THR A 194 2.72 3.87 -25.98
C THR A 194 2.98 2.84 -27.07
N ALA A 195 4.08 2.09 -26.97
CA ALA A 195 4.41 1.05 -27.93
C ALA A 195 3.49 -0.17 -27.82
N TRP A 196 3.12 -0.62 -26.61
CA TRP A 196 2.58 -1.99 -26.45
C TRP A 196 1.19 -2.10 -25.85
N PHE A 197 0.66 -1.06 -25.21
CA PHE A 197 -0.66 -1.14 -24.55
C PHE A 197 -1.84 -0.96 -25.51
N GLY A 198 -1.59 -0.56 -26.76
CA GLY A 198 -2.67 -0.19 -27.69
C GLY A 198 -3.50 0.95 -27.11
N GLU A 199 -4.83 0.85 -27.21
CA GLU A 199 -5.77 1.84 -26.66
C GLU A 199 -5.68 1.99 -25.13
N PHE A 200 -5.23 0.94 -24.42
CA PHE A 200 -5.04 0.96 -22.97
C PHE A 200 -3.92 1.90 -22.49
N VAL A 201 -3.14 2.47 -23.42
CA VAL A 201 -2.23 3.58 -23.09
C VAL A 201 -3.00 4.74 -22.47
N GLU A 202 -4.26 4.96 -22.84
CA GLU A 202 -5.10 6.02 -22.28
C GLU A 202 -5.23 5.88 -20.76
N LYS A 203 -5.48 4.66 -20.26
CA LYS A 203 -5.50 4.37 -18.82
C LYS A 203 -4.16 4.68 -18.16
N VAL A 204 -3.04 4.27 -18.77
CA VAL A 204 -1.69 4.53 -18.22
C VAL A 204 -1.43 6.04 -18.12
N MET A 205 -1.88 6.81 -19.09
CA MET A 205 -1.66 8.26 -19.16
C MET A 205 -2.55 9.06 -18.19
N THR A 206 -3.54 8.43 -17.54
CA THR A 206 -4.31 9.05 -16.44
C THR A 206 -3.50 9.23 -15.16
N PHE A 207 -2.40 8.50 -15.01
CA PHE A 207 -1.62 8.51 -13.78
C PHE A 207 -0.73 9.76 -13.66
N PRO A 208 -0.64 10.39 -12.46
CA PRO A 208 0.05 11.67 -12.30
C PRO A 208 1.53 11.68 -12.69
N GLU A 209 2.22 10.54 -12.61
CA GLU A 209 3.63 10.43 -13.00
C GLU A 209 3.88 10.72 -14.49
N TYR A 210 2.86 10.65 -15.32
CA TYR A 210 2.94 10.88 -16.77
C TYR A 210 2.50 12.29 -17.19
N GLU A 211 2.08 13.16 -16.25
CA GLU A 211 1.62 14.52 -16.55
C GLU A 211 2.62 15.35 -17.35
N MET A 212 3.92 15.10 -17.17
CA MET A 212 4.95 15.81 -17.93
C MET A 212 4.87 15.54 -19.44
N PHE A 213 4.41 14.36 -19.85
CA PHE A 213 4.25 14.00 -21.26
C PHE A 213 2.85 14.31 -21.78
N THR A 214 1.82 14.27 -20.91
CA THR A 214 0.42 14.46 -21.31
C THR A 214 -0.03 15.91 -21.21
N LYS A 215 0.20 16.58 -20.09
CA LYS A 215 -0.21 17.98 -19.84
C LYS A 215 0.85 18.98 -20.24
N ASN A 216 2.12 18.70 -19.94
CA ASN A 216 3.22 19.65 -20.22
C ASN A 216 3.79 19.49 -21.64
N GLY A 217 3.37 18.47 -22.38
CA GLY A 217 3.74 18.25 -23.78
C GLY A 217 5.21 17.87 -24.00
N GLU A 218 5.91 17.34 -22.98
CA GLU A 218 7.26 16.84 -23.20
C GLU A 218 7.27 15.67 -24.19
N SER A 219 8.23 15.67 -25.11
CA SER A 219 8.35 14.60 -26.10
C SER A 219 8.90 13.31 -25.49
N ILE A 220 8.24 12.19 -25.78
CA ILE A 220 8.76 10.85 -25.52
C ILE A 220 9.79 10.38 -26.58
N GLY A 221 10.06 11.19 -27.61
CA GLY A 221 11.00 10.89 -28.70
C GLY A 221 10.43 10.01 -29.82
N ASP A 222 11.28 9.61 -30.76
CA ASP A 222 10.90 8.83 -31.95
C ASP A 222 10.43 7.42 -31.59
N MET A 223 9.27 7.01 -32.11
CA MET A 223 8.63 5.72 -31.85
C MET A 223 8.66 4.76 -33.06
N ARG A 224 9.19 5.19 -34.21
CA ARG A 224 9.18 4.40 -35.47
C ARG A 224 9.79 3.00 -35.34
N GLY A 225 10.82 2.86 -34.50
CA GLY A 225 11.49 1.58 -34.26
C GLY A 225 10.54 0.49 -33.75
N PHE A 226 9.56 0.85 -32.90
CA PHE A 226 8.55 -0.10 -32.41
C PHE A 226 7.63 -0.57 -33.53
N GLN A 227 7.22 0.34 -34.42
CA GLN A 227 6.35 -0.01 -35.54
C GLN A 227 7.04 -0.97 -36.51
N THR A 228 8.31 -0.74 -36.83
CA THR A 228 9.11 -1.66 -37.65
C THR A 228 9.14 -3.08 -37.08
N VAL A 229 9.24 -3.23 -35.76
CA VAL A 229 9.21 -4.55 -35.12
C VAL A 229 7.81 -5.18 -35.20
N LYS A 230 6.76 -4.39 -34.95
CA LYS A 230 5.36 -4.84 -35.06
C LYS A 230 5.04 -5.38 -36.45
N ASP A 231 5.39 -4.62 -37.48
CA ASP A 231 5.12 -4.98 -38.87
C ASP A 231 5.91 -6.21 -39.28
N ARG A 232 7.19 -6.28 -38.89
CA ARG A 232 8.08 -7.40 -39.22
C ARG A 232 7.63 -8.73 -38.59
N LEU A 233 7.15 -8.69 -37.36
CA LEU A 233 6.82 -9.91 -36.59
C LEU A 233 5.32 -10.23 -36.58
N GLY A 234 4.47 -9.34 -37.10
CA GLY A 234 3.01 -9.52 -37.07
C GLY A 234 2.47 -9.59 -35.65
N CYS A 235 2.86 -8.65 -34.79
CA CYS A 235 2.54 -8.72 -33.37
C CYS A 235 1.03 -8.54 -33.10
N ALA A 236 0.53 -9.29 -32.12
CA ALA A 236 -0.84 -9.26 -31.67
C ALA A 236 -1.19 -7.95 -30.91
N PRO A 237 -2.48 -7.58 -30.83
CA PRO A 237 -2.93 -6.49 -29.98
C PRO A 237 -2.76 -6.81 -28.49
N PHE A 238 -2.73 -5.77 -27.64
CA PHE A 238 -2.57 -5.90 -26.19
C PHE A 238 -3.68 -6.72 -25.52
N THR A 239 -4.89 -6.75 -26.11
CA THR A 239 -5.99 -7.60 -25.64
C THR A 239 -5.61 -9.08 -25.57
N SER A 240 -4.74 -9.56 -26.46
CA SER A 240 -4.22 -10.93 -26.42
C SER A 240 -3.37 -11.19 -25.16
N TYR A 241 -2.63 -10.20 -24.67
CA TYR A 241 -1.86 -10.31 -23.43
C TYR A 241 -2.77 -10.31 -22.20
N LEU A 242 -3.78 -9.42 -22.19
CA LEU A 242 -4.77 -9.38 -21.11
C LEU A 242 -5.59 -10.68 -21.04
N ASP A 243 -5.96 -11.26 -22.19
CA ASP A 243 -6.64 -12.55 -22.27
C ASP A 243 -5.76 -13.71 -21.77
N ARG A 244 -4.48 -13.75 -22.19
CA ARG A 244 -3.48 -14.74 -21.76
C ARG A 244 -3.36 -14.81 -20.24
N PHE A 245 -3.34 -13.64 -19.62
CA PHE A 245 -3.14 -13.44 -18.20
C PHE A 245 -4.44 -12.95 -17.53
N SER A 246 -5.58 -13.40 -18.04
CA SER A 246 -6.92 -13.06 -17.53
C SER A 246 -7.08 -13.36 -16.04
N TYR A 247 -6.39 -14.38 -15.52
CA TYR A 247 -6.36 -14.69 -14.09
C TYR A 247 -5.78 -13.55 -13.21
N ILE A 248 -4.99 -12.65 -13.80
CA ILE A 248 -4.45 -11.44 -13.16
C ILE A 248 -5.38 -10.26 -13.41
N TYR A 249 -5.74 -10.03 -14.68
CA TYR A 249 -6.44 -8.81 -15.08
C TYR A 249 -7.95 -8.88 -14.88
N LEU A 250 -8.60 -9.96 -15.29
CA LEU A 250 -10.05 -10.13 -15.18
C LEU A 250 -10.41 -10.82 -13.86
N ASP A 251 -9.90 -12.04 -13.62
CA ASP A 251 -10.27 -12.83 -12.44
C ASP A 251 -9.62 -12.32 -11.15
N GLY A 252 -8.51 -11.58 -11.28
CA GLY A 252 -7.82 -10.93 -10.15
C GLY A 252 -8.35 -9.53 -9.84
N GLY A 253 -9.14 -8.95 -10.75
CA GLY A 253 -9.84 -7.68 -10.57
C GLY A 253 -9.05 -6.43 -10.95
N LEU A 254 -7.92 -6.51 -11.66
CA LEU A 254 -7.23 -5.30 -12.16
C LEU A 254 -8.00 -4.60 -13.30
N ILE A 255 -8.91 -5.29 -13.96
CA ILE A 255 -9.95 -4.71 -14.82
C ILE A 255 -11.29 -5.04 -14.14
N PRO A 256 -11.75 -4.17 -13.21
CA PRO A 256 -12.98 -4.42 -12.46
C PRO A 256 -14.22 -3.98 -13.26
N ASP A 257 -15.35 -4.64 -13.02
CA ASP A 257 -16.64 -4.27 -13.65
C ASP A 257 -17.11 -2.88 -13.22
N HIS A 258 -16.98 -2.60 -11.92
CA HIS A 258 -17.38 -1.35 -11.32
C HIS A 258 -16.39 -0.92 -10.25
N VAL A 259 -16.20 0.39 -10.14
CA VAL A 259 -15.51 1.08 -9.05
C VAL A 259 -16.56 1.89 -8.28
N PHE A 260 -16.44 1.94 -6.96
CA PHE A 260 -17.44 2.55 -6.09
C PHE A 260 -16.82 3.10 -4.81
N GLN A 261 -17.55 4.00 -4.14
CA GLN A 261 -17.33 4.35 -2.74
C GLN A 261 -18.11 3.38 -1.85
N LEU A 262 -17.64 3.15 -0.62
CA LEU A 262 -18.36 2.40 0.40
C LEU A 262 -18.90 3.37 1.44
N ARG A 263 -20.22 3.56 1.48
CA ARG A 263 -20.87 4.45 2.45
C ARG A 263 -21.47 3.63 3.59
N GLU A 264 -21.20 4.05 4.82
CA GLU A 264 -21.86 3.52 6.00
C GLU A 264 -23.16 4.31 6.22
N GLN A 265 -24.30 3.61 6.20
CA GLN A 265 -25.62 4.21 6.08
C GLN A 265 -26.01 5.04 7.31
N LYS A 266 -25.58 4.66 8.51
CA LYS A 266 -25.99 5.35 9.76
C LYS A 266 -25.31 6.70 9.94
N SER A 267 -23.99 6.75 9.69
CA SER A 267 -23.18 7.97 9.77
C SER A 267 -23.22 8.80 8.49
N GLY A 268 -23.57 8.19 7.36
CA GLY A 268 -23.50 8.82 6.04
C GLY A 268 -22.07 9.07 5.55
N LEU A 269 -21.06 8.55 6.24
CA LEU A 269 -19.65 8.70 5.91
C LEU A 269 -19.17 7.60 4.95
N CYS A 270 -18.16 7.91 4.16
CA CYS A 270 -17.54 6.98 3.24
C CYS A 270 -16.22 6.45 3.79
N MET A 271 -15.94 5.18 3.48
CA MET A 271 -14.66 4.55 3.73
C MET A 271 -13.57 5.27 2.92
N GLN A 272 -12.47 5.59 3.59
CA GLN A 272 -11.31 6.26 3.02
C GLN A 272 -10.02 5.63 3.52
N VAL A 273 -9.06 5.44 2.60
CA VAL A 273 -7.68 5.10 2.95
C VAL A 273 -6.99 6.35 3.50
N LYS A 274 -6.58 6.29 4.76
CA LYS A 274 -5.70 7.28 5.41
C LYS A 274 -4.25 6.80 5.28
N ARG A 275 -3.50 7.45 4.39
CA ARG A 275 -2.09 7.10 4.17
C ARG A 275 -1.23 7.39 5.40
N ASN A 276 -0.27 6.50 5.58
CA ASN A 276 0.84 6.64 6.51
C ASN A 276 2.12 6.77 5.67
N ASP A 277 3.21 7.27 6.27
CA ASP A 277 4.51 7.41 5.59
C ASP A 277 5.04 6.08 5.04
N ARG A 278 4.65 4.97 5.66
CA ARG A 278 4.90 3.60 5.22
C ARG A 278 3.61 2.81 5.25
N GLN A 279 3.56 1.73 4.48
CA GLN A 279 2.53 0.72 4.66
C GLN A 279 2.67 0.05 6.03
N PRO A 280 1.58 -0.51 6.57
CA PRO A 280 0.22 -0.51 6.04
C PRO A 280 -0.46 0.85 6.20
N HIS A 281 -1.42 1.15 5.34
CA HIS A 281 -2.23 2.36 5.46
C HIS A 281 -3.48 2.08 6.31
N ASN A 282 -3.96 3.10 7.02
CA ASN A 282 -5.13 2.99 7.87
C ASN A 282 -6.41 3.16 7.05
N VAL A 283 -7.51 2.61 7.55
CA VAL A 283 -8.85 2.81 6.98
C VAL A 283 -9.72 3.55 7.98
N VAL A 284 -10.38 4.60 7.51
CA VAL A 284 -11.23 5.49 8.29
C VAL A 284 -12.55 5.76 7.56
N LEU A 285 -13.55 6.24 8.27
CA LEU A 285 -14.73 6.90 7.75
C LEU A 285 -14.49 8.40 7.71
N ALA A 286 -14.73 9.00 6.55
CA ALA A 286 -14.62 10.43 6.30
C ALA A 286 -15.83 10.92 5.48
N ALA A 287 -16.00 12.23 5.36
CA ALA A 287 -17.06 12.77 4.50
C ALA A 287 -16.92 12.22 3.07
N CYS A 288 -18.03 11.75 2.50
CA CYS A 288 -18.04 11.23 1.14
C CYS A 288 -17.62 12.32 0.15
N SER A 289 -16.64 11.99 -0.68
CA SER A 289 -16.28 12.81 -1.84
C SER A 289 -17.36 12.70 -2.92
N GLY A 290 -17.46 13.71 -3.78
CA GLY A 290 -18.42 13.77 -4.88
C GLY A 290 -18.37 12.56 -5.82
N PRO A 291 -19.33 12.46 -6.76
CA PRO A 291 -19.34 11.40 -7.76
C PRO A 291 -18.07 11.44 -8.62
N HIS A 292 -17.68 10.32 -9.22
CA HIS A 292 -16.49 10.28 -10.09
C HIS A 292 -16.67 11.07 -11.38
N GLU A 293 -17.91 11.20 -11.86
CA GLU A 293 -18.25 12.08 -12.96
C GLU A 293 -17.67 13.48 -12.71
N GLU A 294 -17.07 14.09 -13.74
CA GLU A 294 -16.34 15.37 -13.63
C GLU A 294 -15.08 15.37 -12.72
N HIS A 295 -14.51 14.20 -12.40
CA HIS A 295 -13.27 14.07 -11.60
C HIS A 295 -13.43 14.59 -10.15
N GLN A 296 -14.63 14.47 -9.59
CA GLN A 296 -14.95 15.02 -8.26
C GLN A 296 -14.75 14.01 -7.11
N SER A 297 -14.55 12.73 -7.39
CA SER A 297 -14.29 11.71 -6.36
C SER A 297 -12.82 11.61 -6.01
N SER A 298 -12.49 11.45 -4.73
CA SER A 298 -11.12 11.17 -4.32
C SER A 298 -10.79 9.70 -4.57
N GLU A 299 -9.66 9.41 -5.24
CA GLU A 299 -9.16 8.04 -5.39
C GLU A 299 -8.97 7.33 -4.04
N LEU A 300 -8.75 8.05 -2.94
CA LEU A 300 -8.63 7.48 -1.59
C LEU A 300 -9.93 6.84 -1.06
N GLN A 301 -11.07 7.09 -1.71
CA GLN A 301 -12.37 6.51 -1.35
C GLN A 301 -12.91 5.52 -2.39
N LEU A 302 -12.14 5.22 -3.44
CA LEU A 302 -12.58 4.37 -4.54
C LEU A 302 -12.10 2.93 -4.36
N PHE A 303 -13.03 2.00 -4.33
CA PHE A 303 -12.76 0.57 -4.17
C PHE A 303 -13.43 -0.21 -5.29
N HIS A 304 -12.94 -1.43 -5.52
CA HIS A 304 -13.59 -2.41 -6.36
C HIS A 304 -13.38 -3.81 -5.79
N ARG A 305 -14.13 -4.78 -6.31
CA ARG A 305 -13.89 -6.19 -6.00
C ARG A 305 -12.55 -6.61 -6.61
N GLY A 306 -11.73 -7.33 -5.85
CA GLY A 306 -10.43 -7.82 -6.28
C GLY A 306 -10.00 -9.10 -5.56
N ASN A 307 -8.88 -9.68 -5.98
CA ASN A 307 -8.39 -11.03 -5.61
C ASN A 307 -9.28 -12.16 -6.15
N ARG A 308 -8.64 -13.20 -6.70
CA ARG A 308 -9.34 -14.39 -7.20
C ARG A 308 -10.13 -15.07 -6.09
N ASP A 309 -11.36 -15.48 -6.40
CA ASP A 309 -12.13 -16.33 -5.49
C ASP A 309 -11.84 -17.81 -5.77
N ASN A 310 -10.91 -18.38 -5.01
CA ASN A 310 -10.51 -19.78 -5.15
C ASN A 310 -11.64 -20.78 -4.87
N SER A 311 -12.78 -20.36 -4.31
CA SER A 311 -13.96 -21.22 -4.14
C SER A 311 -14.80 -21.34 -5.43
N LYS A 312 -14.67 -20.39 -6.36
CA LYS A 312 -15.47 -20.30 -7.59
C LYS A 312 -14.64 -20.72 -8.81
N ARG A 313 -14.40 -22.02 -8.97
CA ARG A 313 -13.61 -22.56 -10.10
C ARG A 313 -14.24 -22.20 -11.45
N GLY A 314 -13.46 -21.59 -12.34
CA GLY A 314 -13.88 -21.27 -13.71
C GLY A 314 -14.87 -20.10 -13.83
N LYS A 315 -15.05 -19.30 -12.77
CA LYS A 315 -15.81 -18.05 -12.82
C LYS A 315 -14.86 -16.87 -12.52
N PRO A 316 -15.04 -15.71 -13.17
CA PRO A 316 -14.28 -14.53 -12.80
C PRO A 316 -14.60 -14.11 -11.35
N CYS A 317 -13.59 -13.50 -10.72
CA CYS A 317 -13.54 -12.63 -9.53
C CYS A 317 -14.84 -12.40 -8.69
N CYS A 318 -14.79 -12.18 -7.35
CA CYS A 318 -13.65 -11.92 -6.47
C CYS A 318 -13.93 -12.32 -5.00
N SER A 319 -12.89 -12.42 -4.17
CA SER A 319 -13.01 -12.66 -2.72
C SER A 319 -12.45 -11.54 -1.83
N GLY A 320 -12.21 -10.35 -2.34
CA GLY A 320 -11.69 -9.22 -1.56
C GLY A 320 -12.09 -7.85 -2.12
N LEU A 321 -11.68 -6.80 -1.40
CA LEU A 321 -11.87 -5.41 -1.81
C LEU A 321 -10.53 -4.73 -2.00
N MET A 322 -10.28 -4.27 -3.23
CA MET A 322 -9.06 -3.60 -3.66
C MET A 322 -9.30 -2.08 -3.75
N HIS A 323 -8.32 -1.32 -3.30
CA HIS A 323 -8.27 0.14 -3.44
C HIS A 323 -7.98 0.46 -4.91
N TRP A 324 -8.89 1.15 -5.60
CA TRP A 324 -8.74 1.39 -7.04
C TRP A 324 -7.45 2.15 -7.34
N ASN A 325 -6.72 1.77 -8.39
CA ASN A 325 -5.41 2.31 -8.78
C ASN A 325 -4.24 2.03 -7.80
N PHE A 326 -4.47 1.30 -6.71
CA PHE A 326 -3.44 0.87 -5.76
C PHE A 326 -3.54 -0.63 -5.58
N LEU A 327 -2.47 -1.39 -5.83
CA LEU A 327 -2.47 -2.82 -5.52
C LEU A 327 -2.45 -3.03 -3.99
N GLN A 328 -3.52 -2.65 -3.32
CA GLN A 328 -3.70 -2.59 -1.88
C GLN A 328 -5.13 -3.03 -1.57
N CYS A 329 -5.27 -4.06 -0.75
CA CYS A 329 -6.55 -4.66 -0.41
C CYS A 329 -6.87 -4.38 1.04
N LEU A 330 -8.16 -4.29 1.36
CA LEU A 330 -8.61 -4.28 2.75
C LEU A 330 -8.16 -5.57 3.42
N ASP A 331 -7.55 -5.42 4.58
CA ASP A 331 -6.95 -6.50 5.34
C ASP A 331 -7.27 -6.29 6.83
N ALA A 332 -7.63 -7.39 7.47
CA ALA A 332 -7.73 -7.45 8.91
C ALA A 332 -7.16 -8.77 9.41
N GLN A 333 -6.55 -8.73 10.60
CA GLN A 333 -5.89 -9.90 11.18
C GLN A 333 -6.83 -10.69 12.09
N ASN A 334 -7.59 -9.99 12.95
CA ASN A 334 -8.47 -10.60 13.94
C ASN A 334 -9.69 -9.71 14.21
N PRO A 335 -10.80 -10.26 14.76
CA PRO A 335 -11.85 -9.46 15.37
C PRO A 335 -11.29 -8.49 16.42
N GLY A 336 -11.88 -7.30 16.51
CA GLY A 336 -11.47 -6.18 17.38
C GLY A 336 -10.31 -5.32 16.83
N THR A 337 -9.60 -5.77 15.80
CA THR A 337 -8.50 -5.00 15.18
C THR A 337 -8.99 -3.95 14.18
N GLN A 338 -8.22 -2.87 14.05
CA GLN A 338 -8.49 -1.85 13.02
C GLN A 338 -8.23 -2.42 11.63
N VAL A 339 -9.13 -2.11 10.69
CA VAL A 339 -8.96 -2.43 9.28
C VAL A 339 -7.85 -1.56 8.67
N ARG A 340 -6.97 -2.20 7.91
CA ARG A 340 -5.84 -1.55 7.22
C ARG A 340 -5.81 -1.98 5.77
N THR A 341 -4.87 -1.42 4.99
CA THR A 341 -4.57 -1.92 3.65
C THR A 341 -3.17 -2.50 3.57
N PHE A 342 -3.05 -3.62 2.85
CA PHE A 342 -1.78 -4.29 2.53
C PHE A 342 -1.75 -4.64 1.04
N GLU A 343 -0.58 -4.99 0.50
CA GLU A 343 -0.48 -5.46 -0.88
C GLU A 343 -1.44 -6.62 -1.16
N CYS A 344 -2.21 -6.51 -2.25
CA CYS A 344 -3.20 -7.51 -2.60
C CYS A 344 -2.54 -8.84 -2.95
N GLU A 345 -3.00 -9.93 -2.34
CA GLU A 345 -2.66 -11.28 -2.80
C GLU A 345 -3.65 -11.66 -3.92
N ILE A 346 -3.32 -11.27 -5.17
CA ILE A 346 -4.18 -11.44 -6.34
C ILE A 346 -4.64 -12.89 -6.51
N GLY A 347 -3.81 -13.86 -6.09
CA GLY A 347 -4.14 -15.29 -6.11
C GLY A 347 -5.27 -15.71 -5.17
N GLY A 348 -5.72 -14.84 -4.25
CA GLY A 348 -6.84 -15.13 -3.33
C GLY A 348 -6.52 -16.11 -2.20
N SER A 349 -5.23 -16.36 -1.94
CA SER A 349 -4.76 -17.26 -0.89
C SER A 349 -4.75 -16.62 0.50
N SER A 350 -4.68 -15.28 0.57
CA SER A 350 -4.70 -14.57 1.85
C SER A 350 -6.10 -14.59 2.48
N SER A 351 -6.23 -15.27 3.62
CA SER A 351 -7.47 -15.27 4.40
C SER A 351 -7.75 -13.94 5.12
N HIS A 352 -6.75 -13.08 5.31
CA HIS A 352 -6.93 -11.74 5.91
C HIS A 352 -7.64 -10.75 4.97
N GLN A 353 -7.57 -11.00 3.66
CA GLN A 353 -8.14 -10.15 2.62
C GLN A 353 -9.49 -10.67 2.09
N LYS A 354 -10.08 -11.66 2.78
CA LYS A 354 -11.38 -12.22 2.41
C LYS A 354 -12.52 -11.34 2.90
N VAL A 355 -13.00 -10.49 2.01
CA VAL A 355 -14.04 -9.49 2.30
C VAL A 355 -15.19 -9.60 1.31
N GLU A 356 -16.41 -9.63 1.81
CA GLU A 356 -17.64 -9.74 1.02
C GLU A 356 -18.69 -8.75 1.53
N LEU A 357 -19.33 -8.02 0.63
CA LEU A 357 -20.54 -7.25 0.95
C LEU A 357 -21.76 -8.14 0.77
N SER A 358 -22.46 -8.45 1.85
CA SER A 358 -23.67 -9.26 1.83
C SER A 358 -24.90 -8.47 1.37
N GLU A 359 -25.96 -9.19 0.99
CA GLU A 359 -27.23 -8.61 0.56
C GLU A 359 -27.92 -7.76 1.65
N ASP A 360 -27.73 -8.10 2.93
CA ASP A 360 -28.24 -7.32 4.07
C ASP A 360 -27.40 -6.07 4.39
N GLY A 361 -26.37 -5.77 3.58
CA GLY A 361 -25.50 -4.61 3.72
C GLY A 361 -24.43 -4.78 4.81
N GLN A 362 -24.05 -6.01 5.15
CA GLN A 362 -22.93 -6.26 6.06
C GLN A 362 -21.65 -6.44 5.27
N LEU A 363 -20.58 -5.80 5.71
CA LEU A 363 -19.26 -6.01 5.12
C LEU A 363 -18.54 -7.10 5.90
N LEU A 364 -18.72 -8.32 5.44
CA LEU A 364 -18.25 -9.54 6.08
C LEU A 364 -16.75 -9.72 5.85
N TRP A 365 -16.06 -10.12 6.91
CA TRP A 365 -14.67 -10.56 6.89
C TRP A 365 -14.60 -11.99 7.41
N ASN A 366 -13.91 -12.86 6.66
CA ASN A 366 -13.89 -14.29 6.95
C ASN A 366 -12.47 -14.84 6.89
N TRP A 367 -11.89 -15.04 8.07
CA TRP A 367 -10.62 -15.74 8.22
C TRP A 367 -10.86 -17.23 8.42
N MET A 368 -10.20 -18.04 7.60
CA MET A 368 -10.10 -19.48 7.81
C MET A 368 -8.63 -19.83 7.94
N GLY A 369 -8.18 -20.12 9.18
CA GLY A 369 -6.83 -20.60 9.46
C GLY A 369 -6.80 -22.08 9.84
N SER A 370 -5.59 -22.64 9.93
CA SER A 370 -5.38 -24.06 10.25
C SER A 370 -5.83 -24.49 11.65
N TRP A 371 -6.19 -23.53 12.53
CA TRP A 371 -6.53 -23.75 13.94
C TRP A 371 -7.97 -23.36 14.30
N GLY A 372 -8.82 -23.12 13.29
CA GLY A 372 -10.19 -22.61 13.42
C GLY A 372 -10.43 -21.40 12.51
N GLY A 373 -11.70 -21.09 12.23
CA GLY A 373 -12.10 -19.90 11.47
C GLY A 373 -12.58 -18.79 12.40
N ALA A 374 -12.34 -17.54 12.02
CA ALA A 374 -12.87 -16.35 12.67
C ALA A 374 -13.67 -15.55 11.64
N ARG A 375 -14.81 -15.01 12.06
CA ARG A 375 -15.67 -14.17 11.22
C ARG A 375 -15.96 -12.88 11.96
N GLY A 376 -16.11 -11.80 11.22
CA GLY A 376 -16.50 -10.52 11.76
C GLY A 376 -17.05 -9.62 10.68
N CYS A 377 -17.53 -8.46 11.08
CA CYS A 377 -18.11 -7.45 10.21
C CYS A 377 -17.35 -6.15 10.38
N PHE A 378 -17.07 -5.46 9.29
CA PHE A 378 -16.44 -4.14 9.36
C PHE A 378 -17.47 -3.14 9.86
N ALA A 379 -17.08 -2.33 10.84
CA ALA A 379 -17.94 -1.33 11.45
C ALA A 379 -17.12 -0.16 11.99
N PRO A 380 -17.73 1.02 12.17
CA PRO A 380 -17.09 2.15 12.84
C PRO A 380 -16.53 1.71 14.20
N GLN A 381 -15.26 2.02 14.45
CA GLN A 381 -14.59 1.66 15.69
C GLN A 381 -15.24 2.42 16.87
N PRO A 382 -15.55 1.74 17.99
CA PRO A 382 -16.07 2.39 19.18
C PRO A 382 -15.12 3.49 19.70
N PRO A 383 -15.66 4.59 20.27
CA PRO A 383 -14.84 5.69 20.75
C PRO A 383 -13.91 5.25 21.88
N LYS A 384 -12.73 5.89 21.95
CA LYS A 384 -11.81 5.77 23.07
C LYS A 384 -12.38 6.52 24.28
N VAL A 385 -12.45 5.87 25.44
CA VAL A 385 -12.87 6.51 26.70
C VAL A 385 -11.70 6.73 27.66
N GLY A 386 -10.58 6.03 27.47
CA GLY A 386 -9.38 6.19 28.30
C GLY A 386 -8.09 5.76 27.61
N ASN A 387 -6.96 6.33 28.02
CA ASN A 387 -5.64 5.79 27.70
C ASN A 387 -5.28 4.69 28.70
N ALA A 388 -4.67 3.60 28.24
CA ALA A 388 -4.02 2.69 29.19
C ALA A 388 -2.78 3.38 29.74
N VAL A 389 -2.62 3.34 31.06
CA VAL A 389 -1.48 3.90 31.76
C VAL A 389 -0.98 2.90 32.79
N ILE A 390 0.26 3.10 33.19
CA ILE A 390 0.81 2.44 34.37
C ILE A 390 0.55 3.33 35.57
N ASN A 391 0.07 2.73 36.66
CA ASN A 391 -0.09 3.42 37.93
C ASN A 391 0.56 2.62 39.07
N HIS A 392 0.85 3.30 40.19
CA HIS A 392 1.23 2.60 41.42
C HIS A 392 0.05 1.78 41.94
N ILE A 393 0.35 0.62 42.54
CA ILE A 393 -0.67 -0.35 42.97
C ILE A 393 -1.75 0.24 43.88
N ASP A 394 -1.40 1.21 44.73
CA ASP A 394 -2.32 1.86 45.68
C ASP A 394 -3.31 2.80 44.98
N ALA A 395 -2.94 3.34 43.82
CA ALA A 395 -3.75 4.26 43.03
C ALA A 395 -4.53 3.56 41.91
N CYS A 396 -4.45 2.23 41.81
CA CYS A 396 -5.02 1.47 40.72
C CYS A 396 -6.54 1.40 40.77
N SER A 397 -7.21 1.96 39.76
CA SER A 397 -8.68 1.97 39.64
C SER A 397 -9.22 0.79 38.82
N ALA A 398 -8.44 0.27 37.86
CA ALA A 398 -8.89 -0.82 37.01
C ALA A 398 -8.88 -2.19 37.70
N ALA A 399 -9.80 -3.06 37.29
CA ALA A 399 -10.01 -4.38 37.84
C ALA A 399 -10.09 -5.47 36.76
N VAL A 400 -9.55 -6.63 37.11
CA VAL A 400 -9.66 -7.88 36.36
C VAL A 400 -11.04 -8.47 36.60
N GLU A 401 -11.86 -8.55 35.55
CA GLU A 401 -13.17 -9.21 35.56
C GLU A 401 -13.08 -10.55 34.81
N PRO A 402 -13.45 -11.69 35.41
CA PRO A 402 -13.36 -13.00 34.78
C PRO A 402 -14.29 -13.12 33.56
N VAL A 403 -13.83 -13.84 32.53
CA VAL A 403 -14.61 -14.21 31.34
C VAL A 403 -14.69 -15.73 31.28
N GLY A 404 -15.88 -16.28 31.52
CA GLY A 404 -16.09 -17.72 31.66
C GLY A 404 -15.64 -18.29 33.01
N GLU A 405 -15.69 -19.62 33.14
CA GLU A 405 -15.48 -20.33 34.42
C GLU A 405 -14.07 -20.95 34.56
N ALA A 406 -13.29 -20.98 33.46
CA ALA A 406 -11.95 -21.58 33.48
C ALA A 406 -10.99 -20.76 34.35
N THR A 407 -10.22 -21.45 35.19
CA THR A 407 -9.29 -20.82 36.16
C THR A 407 -7.96 -21.56 36.25
N HIS A 408 -6.94 -20.84 36.73
CA HIS A 408 -5.64 -21.36 37.12
C HIS A 408 -5.43 -21.18 38.63
N LYS A 409 -4.70 -22.10 39.25
CA LYS A 409 -4.25 -21.96 40.64
C LYS A 409 -2.80 -21.50 40.67
N THR A 410 -2.52 -20.45 41.43
CA THR A 410 -1.14 -20.03 41.69
C THR A 410 -0.46 -20.99 42.68
N PRO A 411 0.88 -21.03 42.75
CA PRO A 411 1.61 -21.83 43.75
C PRO A 411 1.18 -21.54 45.20
N ASN A 412 0.61 -20.35 45.43
CA ASN A 412 0.18 -19.83 46.71
C ASN A 412 -1.30 -20.16 47.00
N GLY A 413 -1.97 -20.92 46.13
CA GLY A 413 -3.37 -21.34 46.27
C GLY A 413 -4.42 -20.32 45.81
N LEU A 414 -4.02 -19.18 45.24
CA LEU A 414 -4.96 -18.19 44.71
C LEU A 414 -5.55 -18.66 43.38
N THR A 415 -6.85 -18.45 43.19
CA THR A 415 -7.55 -18.77 41.95
C THR A 415 -7.56 -17.55 41.04
N VAL A 416 -7.09 -17.71 39.81
CA VAL A 416 -6.96 -16.65 38.81
C VAL A 416 -7.76 -17.05 37.57
N PRO A 417 -8.55 -16.17 36.96
CA PRO A 417 -9.28 -16.51 35.75
C PRO A 417 -8.34 -16.81 34.58
N ALA A 418 -8.64 -17.86 33.82
CA ALA A 418 -7.88 -18.22 32.62
C ALA A 418 -8.12 -17.21 31.48
N GLN A 419 -9.33 -16.63 31.42
CA GLN A 419 -9.67 -15.52 30.53
C GLN A 419 -10.34 -14.40 31.32
N PHE A 420 -10.02 -13.15 30.99
CA PHE A 420 -10.52 -11.99 31.74
C PHE A 420 -10.52 -10.72 30.90
N ARG A 421 -11.21 -9.67 31.39
CA ARG A 421 -11.10 -8.28 30.92
C ARG A 421 -10.45 -7.41 31.99
N VAL A 422 -9.85 -6.30 31.59
CA VAL A 422 -9.40 -5.25 32.53
C VAL A 422 -10.34 -4.06 32.40
N LYS A 423 -11.14 -3.77 33.42
CA LYS A 423 -12.16 -2.72 33.40
C LYS A 423 -11.84 -1.61 34.39
N SER A 424 -11.88 -0.36 33.93
CA SER A 424 -11.76 0.81 34.80
C SER A 424 -13.00 0.96 35.68
N ARG A 425 -12.79 1.22 36.98
CA ARG A 425 -13.87 1.51 37.93
C ARG A 425 -14.24 3.00 38.00
N GLU A 426 -13.56 3.84 37.22
CA GLU A 426 -13.88 5.27 37.12
C GLU A 426 -15.25 5.47 36.47
N GLU A 427 -15.88 6.62 36.73
CA GLU A 427 -17.13 7.01 36.08
C GLU A 427 -16.87 7.21 34.57
N ASN A 428 -17.64 6.52 33.72
CA ASN A 428 -17.37 6.35 32.27
C ASN A 428 -16.07 5.56 31.95
N GLY A 429 -15.55 4.81 32.93
CA GLY A 429 -14.44 3.89 32.77
C GLY A 429 -14.77 2.77 31.78
N GLY A 430 -13.83 2.51 30.86
CA GLY A 430 -13.97 1.48 29.84
C GLY A 430 -13.40 0.12 30.25
N CYS A 431 -13.34 -0.79 29.28
CA CYS A 431 -12.54 -1.99 29.29
C CYS A 431 -11.31 -1.80 28.41
N ALA A 432 -10.16 -2.29 28.86
CA ALA A 432 -8.93 -2.31 28.11
C ALA A 432 -9.11 -3.17 26.86
N ALA A 433 -8.79 -2.60 25.72
CA ALA A 433 -8.89 -3.19 24.40
C ALA A 433 -7.55 -3.00 23.69
N VAL A 434 -7.07 -4.06 23.03
CA VAL A 434 -5.94 -3.92 22.11
C VAL A 434 -6.38 -3.19 20.86
N SER A 435 -5.57 -2.20 20.46
CA SER A 435 -5.81 -1.44 19.25
C SER A 435 -4.52 -1.16 18.52
N THR A 436 -4.64 -0.70 17.30
CA THR A 436 -3.55 -0.18 16.49
C THR A 436 -3.09 1.18 17.02
N LYS A 437 -1.77 1.37 17.10
CA LYS A 437 -1.16 2.64 17.51
C LYS A 437 -1.32 3.69 16.42
N GLU A 438 -1.78 4.89 16.76
CA GLU A 438 -1.84 6.01 15.83
C GLU A 438 -0.41 6.53 15.52
N GLY A 439 -0.02 6.56 14.24
CA GLY A 439 1.21 7.21 13.77
C GLY A 439 2.55 6.52 14.10
N GLY A 440 2.56 5.24 14.48
CA GLY A 440 3.80 4.52 14.86
C GLY A 440 4.50 3.76 13.71
N ASP A 441 5.84 3.80 13.68
CA ASP A 441 6.69 2.94 12.82
C ASP A 441 6.53 1.47 13.24
N GLU A 442 6.52 0.55 12.26
CA GLU A 442 6.19 -0.88 12.45
C GLU A 442 7.22 -1.70 13.26
N SER A 443 8.28 -1.08 13.79
CA SER A 443 9.40 -1.82 14.37
C SER A 443 9.12 -2.43 15.76
N VAL A 444 7.96 -2.17 16.38
CA VAL A 444 7.68 -2.61 17.77
C VAL A 444 6.39 -3.46 17.93
N SER A 445 5.44 -3.45 16.98
CA SER A 445 4.25 -4.34 16.89
C SER A 445 3.07 -3.63 16.21
N GLY A 446 3.10 -2.29 16.20
CA GLY A 446 2.03 -1.44 15.67
C GLY A 446 0.76 -1.43 16.52
N LEU A 447 0.79 -1.99 17.73
CA LEU A 447 -0.33 -2.12 18.64
C LEU A 447 -0.11 -1.35 19.95
N GLU A 448 -1.20 -0.93 20.58
CA GLU A 448 -1.27 -0.29 21.89
C GLU A 448 -2.47 -0.81 22.68
N LEU A 449 -2.50 -0.54 23.99
CA LEU A 449 -3.63 -0.81 24.86
C LEU A 449 -4.38 0.51 25.12
N GLN A 450 -5.71 0.49 25.02
CA GLN A 450 -6.55 1.65 25.37
C GLN A 450 -7.88 1.22 25.98
N PHE A 451 -8.58 2.13 26.66
CA PHE A 451 -9.86 1.84 27.27
C PHE A 451 -11.01 2.30 26.36
N ARG A 452 -11.99 1.40 26.17
CA ARG A 452 -13.19 1.58 25.33
C ARG A 452 -14.46 1.17 26.08
N PRO A 453 -15.67 1.53 25.62
CA PRO A 453 -16.89 0.98 26.20
C PRO A 453 -16.80 -0.55 26.30
N CYS A 454 -17.09 -1.08 27.49
CA CYS A 454 -17.00 -2.50 27.75
C CYS A 454 -17.98 -3.29 26.88
N ASP A 455 -17.49 -4.36 26.26
CA ASP A 455 -18.26 -5.21 25.39
C ASP A 455 -17.95 -6.69 25.67
N LEU A 456 -19.01 -7.46 25.90
CA LEU A 456 -18.92 -8.88 26.23
C LEU A 456 -18.53 -9.76 25.03
N GLN A 457 -18.60 -9.25 23.80
CA GLN A 457 -18.27 -9.98 22.58
C GLN A 457 -17.02 -9.44 21.87
N ASP A 458 -16.46 -8.31 22.32
CA ASP A 458 -15.21 -7.77 21.76
C ASP A 458 -14.00 -8.59 22.19
N HIS A 459 -13.49 -9.42 21.28
CA HIS A 459 -12.30 -10.25 21.50
C HIS A 459 -11.02 -9.44 21.76
N ALA A 460 -10.95 -8.17 21.32
CA ALA A 460 -9.81 -7.31 21.65
C ALA A 460 -9.79 -6.88 23.13
N GLN A 461 -10.91 -7.05 23.85
CA GLN A 461 -11.03 -6.78 25.28
C GLN A 461 -10.75 -8.02 26.15
N ILE A 462 -10.53 -9.19 25.54
CA ILE A 462 -10.32 -10.46 26.24
C ILE A 462 -8.83 -10.79 26.31
N PHE A 463 -8.35 -11.08 27.51
CA PHE A 463 -6.97 -11.47 27.79
C PHE A 463 -6.91 -12.89 28.34
N LYS A 464 -5.92 -13.67 27.94
CA LYS A 464 -5.71 -15.05 28.40
C LYS A 464 -4.47 -15.14 29.28
N ALA A 465 -4.63 -15.58 30.52
CA ALA A 465 -3.53 -15.81 31.43
C ALA A 465 -2.94 -17.21 31.20
N THR A 466 -1.65 -17.31 30.84
CA THR A 466 -0.93 -18.58 30.74
C THR A 466 0.12 -18.66 31.84
N PRO A 467 0.10 -19.66 32.75
CA PRO A 467 1.10 -19.77 33.82
C PRO A 467 2.54 -19.78 33.29
N ARG A 468 3.39 -18.90 33.79
CA ARG A 468 4.81 -18.76 33.40
C ARG A 468 5.65 -18.21 34.53
N PHE A 469 6.80 -18.83 34.81
CA PHE A 469 7.85 -18.31 35.71
C PHE A 469 7.32 -17.77 37.07
N GLY A 470 6.33 -18.44 37.67
CA GLY A 470 5.73 -18.01 38.95
C GLY A 470 4.69 -16.88 38.84
N GLY A 471 4.37 -16.43 37.63
CA GLY A 471 3.29 -15.52 37.31
C GLY A 471 2.52 -15.99 36.08
N PHE A 472 2.07 -15.04 35.26
CA PHE A 472 1.28 -15.30 34.07
C PHE A 472 1.78 -14.48 32.88
N GLU A 473 1.99 -15.15 31.76
CA GLU A 473 2.08 -14.52 30.46
C GLU A 473 0.66 -14.15 29.99
N ILE A 474 0.40 -12.87 29.75
CA ILE A 474 -0.94 -12.37 29.41
C ILE A 474 -1.05 -12.18 27.91
N LYS A 475 -1.73 -13.11 27.24
CA LYS A 475 -1.97 -13.08 25.80
C LYS A 475 -3.18 -12.23 25.46
N THR A 476 -3.10 -11.55 24.33
CA THR A 476 -4.15 -10.64 23.84
C THR A 476 -5.06 -11.36 22.84
N GLY A 477 -6.36 -11.48 23.16
CA GLY A 477 -7.36 -12.18 22.34
C GLY A 477 -6.93 -13.60 21.94
N ASP A 478 -7.09 -13.91 20.65
CA ASP A 478 -6.57 -15.11 19.99
C ASP A 478 -5.24 -14.87 19.25
N GLY A 479 -4.61 -13.71 19.48
CA GLY A 479 -3.38 -13.29 18.82
C GLY A 479 -2.11 -13.94 19.35
N ARG A 480 -0.98 -13.61 18.72
CA ARG A 480 0.39 -14.03 19.11
C ARG A 480 1.11 -13.02 20.01
N ASN A 481 0.40 -11.98 20.47
CA ASN A 481 0.97 -10.89 21.23
C ASN A 481 0.60 -11.00 22.72
N CYS A 482 1.53 -10.54 23.55
CA CYS A 482 1.48 -10.52 24.99
C CYS A 482 1.62 -9.07 25.49
N LEU A 483 1.13 -8.82 26.71
CA LEU A 483 1.43 -7.57 27.41
C LEU A 483 2.88 -7.58 27.91
N ASP A 484 3.62 -6.51 27.66
CA ASP A 484 5.00 -6.31 28.10
C ASP A 484 5.10 -4.98 28.85
N SER A 485 5.67 -4.98 30.05
CA SER A 485 5.77 -3.80 30.91
C SER A 485 6.89 -2.83 30.53
N SER A 486 7.72 -3.15 29.54
CA SER A 486 8.90 -2.36 29.13
C SER A 486 9.82 -1.98 30.31
N GLY A 487 9.94 -2.88 31.29
CA GLY A 487 10.69 -2.64 32.53
C GLY A 487 10.01 -1.65 33.48
N GLY A 488 8.68 -1.58 33.45
CA GLY A 488 7.84 -0.71 34.27
C GLY A 488 7.63 0.70 33.73
N ARG A 489 8.05 0.98 32.49
CA ARG A 489 7.97 2.33 31.87
C ARG A 489 6.68 2.56 31.09
N ASP A 490 6.19 1.54 30.41
CA ASP A 490 5.00 1.64 29.54
C ASP A 490 4.36 0.26 29.34
N ILE A 491 3.11 0.21 28.87
CA ILE A 491 2.43 -1.05 28.53
C ILE A 491 2.51 -1.24 27.02
N LEU A 492 3.35 -2.19 26.60
CA LEU A 492 3.49 -2.58 25.21
C LEU A 492 2.63 -3.81 24.93
N VAL A 493 2.04 -3.86 23.74
CA VAL A 493 1.46 -5.09 23.18
C VAL A 493 2.49 -5.63 22.20
N TYR A 494 3.21 -6.70 22.56
CA TYR A 494 4.41 -7.16 21.84
C TYR A 494 4.32 -8.67 21.54
N PRO A 495 4.95 -9.21 20.48
CA PRO A 495 5.05 -10.65 20.29
C PRO A 495 5.49 -11.38 21.57
N CYS A 496 4.84 -12.49 21.90
CA CYS A 496 5.20 -13.27 23.07
C CYS A 496 6.62 -13.86 22.89
N TYR A 497 7.50 -13.70 23.88
CA TYR A 497 8.84 -14.24 23.83
C TYR A 497 8.85 -15.76 24.04
N ASP A 498 9.81 -16.45 23.44
CA ASP A 498 10.06 -17.86 23.69
C ASP A 498 10.52 -18.10 25.15
N GLU A 499 10.20 -19.26 25.71
CA GLU A 499 10.52 -19.58 27.11
C GLU A 499 12.03 -19.47 27.41
N SER A 500 12.87 -19.80 26.43
CA SER A 500 14.32 -19.71 26.54
C SER A 500 14.81 -18.29 26.84
N SER A 501 14.06 -17.27 26.42
CA SER A 501 14.43 -15.86 26.61
C SER A 501 14.25 -15.41 28.06
N ARG A 502 13.45 -16.11 28.86
CA ARG A 502 13.13 -15.77 30.27
C ARG A 502 12.81 -14.28 30.48
N ASN A 503 12.09 -13.67 29.54
CA ASN A 503 11.78 -12.25 29.61
C ASN A 503 10.71 -11.98 30.69
N MET A 504 11.14 -11.44 31.83
CA MET A 504 10.26 -11.12 32.95
C MET A 504 9.37 -9.89 32.72
N ASN A 505 9.59 -9.11 31.66
CA ASN A 505 8.71 -7.99 31.33
C ASN A 505 7.32 -8.46 30.87
N GLN A 506 7.20 -9.69 30.36
CA GLN A 506 5.92 -10.30 29.96
C GLN A 506 5.30 -11.20 31.03
N VAL A 507 5.87 -11.22 32.25
CA VAL A 507 5.35 -12.00 33.36
C VAL A 507 4.59 -11.09 34.32
N TRP A 508 3.28 -11.25 34.36
CA TRP A 508 2.37 -10.46 35.19
C TRP A 508 1.86 -11.27 36.38
N GLN A 509 1.31 -10.56 37.36
CA GLN A 509 0.66 -11.10 38.54
C GLN A 509 -0.79 -10.63 38.55
N ILE A 510 -1.73 -11.52 38.90
CA ILE A 510 -3.12 -11.14 39.15
C ILE A 510 -3.40 -11.31 40.63
N ARG A 511 -3.55 -10.19 41.35
CA ARG A 511 -3.79 -10.18 42.81
C ARG A 511 -4.86 -9.15 43.15
N ALA A 512 -5.76 -9.48 44.09
CA ALA A 512 -6.85 -8.60 44.50
C ALA A 512 -7.66 -8.01 43.32
N ALA A 513 -7.92 -8.84 42.29
CA ALA A 513 -8.57 -8.43 41.05
C ALA A 513 -7.86 -7.28 40.31
N ARG A 514 -6.53 -7.17 40.40
CA ARG A 514 -5.72 -6.21 39.63
C ARG A 514 -4.68 -6.95 38.80
N LEU A 515 -4.34 -6.40 37.64
CA LEU A 515 -3.27 -6.88 36.78
C LEU A 515 -2.00 -6.08 37.07
N LEU A 516 -0.97 -6.77 37.57
CA LEU A 516 0.21 -6.16 38.18
C LEU A 516 1.49 -6.64 37.51
N TRP A 517 2.50 -5.78 37.46
CA TRP A 517 3.87 -6.16 37.12
C TRP A 517 4.82 -5.76 38.24
N GLU A 518 5.82 -6.61 38.51
CA GLU A 518 6.80 -6.44 39.58
C GLU A 518 8.21 -6.46 38.99
N ALA A 519 9.01 -5.42 39.31
CA ALA A 519 10.40 -5.38 38.89
C ALA A 519 11.24 -6.46 39.62
N GLN A 520 12.26 -7.00 38.95
CA GLN A 520 13.20 -7.91 39.59
C GLN A 520 13.87 -7.24 40.81
N GLY A 521 13.80 -7.90 41.96
CA GLY A 521 14.30 -7.35 43.24
C GLY A 521 13.29 -6.54 44.05
N GLY A 522 12.03 -6.43 43.62
CA GLY A 522 10.94 -5.85 44.42
C GLY A 522 10.91 -4.33 44.50
N ALA A 523 11.72 -3.63 43.70
CA ALA A 523 11.89 -2.17 43.76
C ALA A 523 10.74 -1.33 43.14
N GLY A 524 9.62 -1.95 42.76
CA GLY A 524 8.45 -1.26 42.25
C GLY A 524 7.35 -2.22 41.79
N GLN A 525 6.13 -2.01 42.29
CA GLN A 525 4.91 -2.67 41.85
C GLN A 525 4.02 -1.67 41.12
N ILE A 526 3.62 -2.06 39.92
CA ILE A 526 2.76 -1.25 39.07
C ILE A 526 1.55 -2.04 38.60
N CYS A 527 0.50 -1.36 38.20
CA CYS A 527 -0.68 -1.96 37.60
C CYS A 527 -1.04 -1.36 36.25
N VAL A 528 -1.80 -2.12 35.46
CA VAL A 528 -2.52 -1.59 34.30
C VAL A 528 -3.74 -0.82 34.79
N ASP A 529 -3.84 0.46 34.41
CA ASP A 529 -4.94 1.35 34.79
C ASP A 529 -5.44 2.18 33.60
N SER A 530 -6.56 2.86 33.77
CA SER A 530 -7.11 3.80 32.80
C SER A 530 -6.83 5.23 33.23
N ARG A 531 -6.58 6.10 32.27
CA ARG A 531 -6.71 7.55 32.43
C ARG A 531 -7.79 8.04 31.49
N ALA A 532 -8.90 8.52 32.04
CA ALA A 532 -10.01 9.08 31.27
C ALA A 532 -9.52 10.10 30.24
N VAL A 533 -10.00 9.99 29.00
CA VAL A 533 -9.81 11.03 28.00
C VAL A 533 -10.93 12.04 28.19
N HIS A 534 -10.67 13.10 28.95
CA HIS A 534 -11.48 14.31 28.86
C HIS A 534 -11.16 14.96 27.52
N GLU A 535 -11.83 14.55 26.45
CA GLU A 535 -11.90 15.42 25.27
C GLU A 535 -12.53 16.72 25.77
N LYS A 536 -11.73 17.79 25.87
CA LYS A 536 -12.32 19.13 25.88
C LYS A 536 -13.12 19.19 24.59
N VAL A 537 -14.45 19.11 24.69
CA VAL A 537 -15.35 19.54 23.63
C VAL A 537 -15.20 21.06 23.57
N VAL A 538 -14.06 21.50 23.04
CA VAL A 538 -13.98 22.81 22.43
C VAL A 538 -14.72 22.62 21.11
N PRO A 539 -15.85 23.29 20.86
CA PRO A 539 -16.36 23.40 19.50
C PRO A 539 -15.16 23.89 18.69
N PRO A 540 -14.69 23.18 17.65
CA PRO A 540 -13.43 23.52 17.04
C PRO A 540 -13.46 24.99 16.65
N GLN A 541 -12.66 25.82 17.33
CA GLN A 541 -12.06 26.96 16.67
C GLN A 541 -11.34 26.32 15.49
N GLY A 542 -11.97 26.40 14.30
CA GLY A 542 -11.80 25.45 13.20
C GLY A 542 -10.40 24.88 13.11
N GLU A 543 -10.22 23.59 13.41
CA GLU A 543 -8.94 22.94 13.21
C GLU A 543 -8.76 22.75 11.70
N TYR A 544 -7.97 23.64 11.09
CA TYR A 544 -7.63 23.53 9.69
C TYR A 544 -6.76 22.31 9.46
N ARG A 545 -7.03 21.60 8.37
CA ARG A 545 -6.27 20.45 7.92
C ARG A 545 -6.11 20.49 6.41
N LEU A 546 -5.06 19.86 5.93
CA LEU A 546 -4.98 19.47 4.52
C LEU A 546 -5.70 18.13 4.37
N THR A 547 -6.80 18.10 3.62
CA THR A 547 -7.61 16.89 3.38
C THR A 547 -7.83 16.69 1.88
N THR A 548 -8.45 15.60 1.43
CA THR A 548 -8.66 15.35 -0.02
C THR A 548 -9.32 16.53 -0.75
N CYS A 549 -8.79 16.91 -1.91
CA CYS A 549 -9.30 18.01 -2.75
C CYS A 549 -10.53 17.61 -3.57
N SER A 550 -11.56 17.11 -2.91
CA SER A 550 -12.76 16.59 -3.58
C SER A 550 -14.00 17.17 -2.91
N PRO A 551 -15.01 17.64 -3.66
CA PRO A 551 -16.23 18.20 -3.09
C PRO A 551 -16.81 17.31 -2.00
N LYS A 552 -16.97 17.87 -0.80
CA LYS A 552 -17.49 17.17 0.37
C LYS A 552 -18.19 18.16 1.31
N PRO A 553 -19.18 17.70 2.11
CA PRO A 553 -19.75 18.52 3.18
C PRO A 553 -18.65 19.15 4.04
N GLY A 554 -18.83 20.41 4.47
CA GLY A 554 -17.85 21.19 5.25
C GLY A 554 -16.61 21.70 4.51
N GLN A 555 -16.36 21.29 3.25
CA GLN A 555 -15.29 21.88 2.44
C GLN A 555 -15.71 23.19 1.81
N ARG A 556 -15.49 24.29 2.54
CA ARG A 556 -16.09 25.59 2.22
C ARG A 556 -15.14 26.77 2.24
N LEU A 557 -13.84 26.55 2.44
CA LEU A 557 -12.87 27.65 2.33
C LEU A 557 -12.57 27.96 0.85
N GLN A 558 -12.95 29.14 0.38
CA GLN A 558 -12.80 29.52 -1.03
C GLN A 558 -12.12 30.89 -1.18
N ARG A 559 -11.32 31.03 -2.23
CA ARG A 559 -10.82 32.31 -2.70
C ARG A 559 -12.00 33.21 -3.09
N ALA A 560 -12.03 34.43 -2.55
CA ALA A 560 -13.09 35.41 -2.75
C ALA A 560 -12.50 36.83 -2.79
N GLU A 561 -13.28 37.77 -3.36
CA GLU A 561 -13.04 39.22 -3.26
C GLU A 561 -11.60 39.63 -3.66
N GLU A 562 -11.18 39.25 -4.87
CA GLU A 562 -9.88 39.62 -5.43
C GLU A 562 -9.81 41.11 -5.78
N ASP A 563 -8.75 41.79 -5.31
CA ASP A 563 -8.48 43.20 -5.57
C ASP A 563 -7.57 43.37 -6.79
N GLN A 564 -7.52 44.58 -7.35
CA GLN A 564 -6.68 44.91 -8.52
C GLN A 564 -5.17 44.71 -8.29
N ASP A 565 -4.72 44.66 -7.04
CA ASP A 565 -3.33 44.41 -6.67
C ASP A 565 -2.98 42.90 -6.59
N GLY A 566 -3.92 42.02 -6.95
CA GLY A 566 -3.77 40.56 -6.94
C GLY A 566 -3.90 39.93 -5.55
N THR A 567 -4.25 40.71 -4.53
CA THR A 567 -4.59 40.18 -3.20
C THR A 567 -6.03 39.67 -3.19
N PHE A 568 -6.36 38.74 -2.29
CA PHE A 568 -7.70 38.15 -2.17
C PHE A 568 -8.02 37.74 -0.73
N LEU A 569 -9.29 37.46 -0.45
CA LEU A 569 -9.73 36.85 0.81
C LEU A 569 -9.92 35.35 0.63
N LEU A 570 -9.77 34.60 1.72
CA LEU A 570 -10.14 33.18 1.80
C LEU A 570 -11.31 33.09 2.75
N LYS A 571 -12.51 32.85 2.21
CA LYS A 571 -13.77 32.97 2.93
C LYS A 571 -14.37 31.59 3.17
N ASP A 572 -14.70 31.32 4.42
CA ASP A 572 -15.50 30.17 4.83
C ASP A 572 -16.95 30.43 4.38
N GLN A 573 -17.50 29.59 3.51
CA GLN A 573 -18.85 29.80 2.98
C GLN A 573 -19.96 29.51 4.00
N ASP A 574 -19.69 28.79 5.10
CA ASP A 574 -20.72 28.44 6.08
C ASP A 574 -20.94 29.57 7.09
N ASP A 575 -19.87 30.22 7.55
CA ASP A 575 -19.95 31.31 8.53
C ASP A 575 -19.60 32.70 7.98
N GLY A 576 -19.19 32.79 6.72
CA GLY A 576 -18.89 34.04 6.01
C GLY A 576 -17.62 34.76 6.49
N ARG A 577 -16.86 34.19 7.43
CA ARG A 577 -15.62 34.77 7.97
C ARG A 577 -14.43 34.40 7.11
N CYS A 578 -13.31 35.10 7.34
CA CYS A 578 -12.11 34.95 6.54
C CYS A 578 -10.99 34.23 7.29
N LEU A 579 -10.28 33.35 6.58
CA LEU A 579 -9.02 32.76 7.07
C LEU A 579 -8.06 33.89 7.41
N SER A 580 -7.56 33.84 8.63
CA SER A 580 -6.78 34.90 9.26
C SER A 580 -5.55 34.34 9.95
N ALA A 581 -4.50 35.14 10.02
CA ALA A 581 -3.38 34.90 10.91
C ALA A 581 -3.74 35.34 12.33
N LEU A 582 -3.95 34.38 13.24
CA LEU A 582 -4.11 34.67 14.65
C LEU A 582 -2.75 34.87 15.32
N SER A 583 -2.72 35.09 16.64
CA SER A 583 -1.49 35.29 17.40
C SER A 583 -0.51 34.11 17.21
N GLY A 584 0.72 34.41 16.80
CA GLY A 584 1.77 33.41 16.57
C GLY A 584 1.65 32.72 15.21
N ASN A 585 1.73 31.38 15.20
CA ASN A 585 1.77 30.56 13.98
C ASN A 585 0.41 29.91 13.64
N VAL A 586 -0.68 30.41 14.22
CA VAL A 586 -1.99 29.76 14.21
C VAL A 586 -2.90 30.34 13.14
N LEU A 587 -3.51 29.47 12.34
CA LEU A 587 -4.58 29.83 11.41
C LEU A 587 -5.93 29.85 12.15
N GLY A 588 -6.77 30.83 11.84
CA GLY A 588 -8.10 30.99 12.46
C GLY A 588 -9.11 31.63 11.52
N LEU A 589 -10.36 31.79 11.96
CA LEU A 589 -11.35 32.63 11.30
C LEU A 589 -11.50 33.93 12.07
N SER A 590 -11.56 35.05 11.35
CA SER A 590 -11.93 36.35 11.90
C SER A 590 -12.77 37.15 10.90
N GLU A 591 -13.25 38.33 11.30
CA GLU A 591 -13.98 39.21 10.40
C GLU A 591 -13.16 39.54 9.14
N CYS A 592 -13.81 39.53 7.99
CA CYS A 592 -13.18 39.83 6.71
C CYS A 592 -12.81 41.31 6.65
N THR A 593 -11.52 41.62 6.78
CA THR A 593 -10.95 42.96 6.69
C THR A 593 -9.75 42.98 5.76
N LYS A 594 -9.24 44.18 5.41
CA LYS A 594 -8.05 44.32 4.55
C LYS A 594 -6.80 43.64 5.15
N GLN A 595 -6.77 43.44 6.46
CA GLN A 595 -5.67 42.79 7.17
C GLN A 595 -5.62 41.27 6.95
N GLN A 596 -6.75 40.65 6.57
CA GLN A 596 -6.86 39.19 6.37
C GLN A 596 -6.72 38.77 4.92
N ARG A 597 -6.07 39.61 4.11
CA ARG A 597 -5.84 39.34 2.69
C ARG A 597 -4.62 38.46 2.49
N TRP A 598 -4.68 37.67 1.43
CA TRP A 598 -3.67 36.73 0.99
C TRP A 598 -3.20 37.12 -0.41
N ARG A 599 -2.00 36.69 -0.77
CA ARG A 599 -1.46 36.85 -2.13
C ARG A 599 -0.65 35.63 -2.55
N LEU A 600 -0.59 35.41 -3.86
CA LEU A 600 0.26 34.38 -4.44
C LEU A 600 1.67 34.93 -4.64
N ARG A 601 2.67 34.15 -4.25
CA ARG A 601 4.07 34.47 -4.45
C ARG A 601 4.76 33.34 -5.18
N THR A 602 5.11 33.57 -6.45
CA THR A 602 5.86 32.61 -7.25
C THR A 602 7.36 32.78 -7.04
N GLN A 603 8.04 31.71 -6.66
CA GLN A 603 9.49 31.70 -6.49
C GLN A 603 10.08 30.36 -6.94
N GLY A 604 11.09 30.40 -7.82
CA GLY A 604 11.76 29.20 -8.30
C GLY A 604 10.82 28.22 -9.03
N GLY A 605 9.78 28.73 -9.69
CA GLY A 605 8.76 27.91 -10.37
C GLY A 605 7.68 27.31 -9.46
N ALA A 606 7.69 27.62 -8.16
CA ALA A 606 6.67 27.16 -7.21
C ALA A 606 5.89 28.34 -6.61
N THR A 607 4.62 28.13 -6.31
CA THR A 607 3.72 29.15 -5.74
C THR A 607 3.56 28.93 -4.24
N GLN A 608 3.71 30.01 -3.47
CA GLN A 608 3.45 30.09 -2.03
C GLN A 608 2.22 30.97 -1.78
N VAL A 609 1.46 30.67 -0.71
CA VAL A 609 0.30 31.49 -0.29
C VAL A 609 0.70 32.34 0.91
N GLN A 610 0.88 33.63 0.70
CA GLN A 610 1.36 34.57 1.73
C GLN A 610 0.21 35.38 2.32
N HIS A 611 0.15 35.45 3.64
CA HIS A 611 -0.69 36.39 4.36
C HIS A 611 -0.09 37.80 4.28
N VAL A 612 -0.88 38.78 3.84
CA VAL A 612 -0.38 40.12 3.50
C VAL A 612 0.10 40.87 4.75
N ALA A 613 -0.69 40.88 5.82
CA ALA A 613 -0.38 41.70 7.00
C ALA A 613 0.79 41.17 7.84
N SER A 614 0.93 39.84 7.97
CA SER A 614 2.02 39.22 8.76
C SER A 614 3.25 38.86 7.93
N ALA A 615 3.15 38.91 6.60
CA ALA A 615 4.17 38.46 5.66
C ALA A 615 4.61 36.97 5.80
N THR A 616 3.87 36.16 6.56
CA THR A 616 4.07 34.71 6.69
C THR A 616 3.33 33.94 5.60
N CYS A 617 3.79 32.73 5.28
CA CYS A 617 3.17 31.84 4.31
C CYS A 617 2.47 30.67 5.01
N ILE A 618 1.45 30.13 4.34
CA ILE A 618 0.88 28.84 4.72
C ILE A 618 1.95 27.77 4.51
N ASP A 619 2.16 26.96 5.53
CA ASP A 619 2.98 25.76 5.50
C ASP A 619 2.09 24.57 5.82
N ALA A 620 2.23 23.47 5.08
CA ALA A 620 1.46 22.25 5.28
C ALA A 620 1.60 21.65 6.69
N GLY A 621 2.69 21.96 7.39
CA GLY A 621 3.00 21.47 8.72
C GLY A 621 3.18 19.96 8.78
N SER A 622 3.29 19.43 10.00
CA SER A 622 3.30 17.97 10.25
C SER A 622 1.87 17.44 10.32
N ASP A 623 1.65 16.18 9.93
CA ASP A 623 0.36 15.49 10.00
C ASP A 623 -0.81 16.25 9.35
N GLN A 624 -0.52 16.96 8.26
CA GLN A 624 -1.52 17.76 7.54
C GLN A 624 -2.18 18.85 8.42
N LYS A 625 -1.46 19.35 9.44
CA LYS A 625 -1.87 20.50 10.26
C LYS A 625 -1.20 21.78 9.75
N PRO A 626 -1.84 22.54 8.86
CA PRO A 626 -1.25 23.75 8.31
C PRO A 626 -1.00 24.79 9.39
N ILE A 627 0.15 25.46 9.29
CA ILE A 627 0.60 26.52 10.18
C ILE A 627 1.00 27.74 9.37
N LEU A 628 1.22 28.86 10.06
CA LEU A 628 1.93 30.00 9.48
C LEU A 628 3.42 29.90 9.76
N TYR A 629 4.23 30.04 8.72
CA TYR A 629 5.68 29.99 8.78
C TYR A 629 6.30 31.09 7.90
N PRO A 630 7.53 31.56 8.17
CA PRO A 630 8.22 32.46 7.25
C PRO A 630 8.24 31.93 5.82
N CYS A 631 7.91 32.78 4.85
CA CYS A 631 7.94 32.41 3.44
C CYS A 631 9.37 32.09 3.00
N HIS A 632 9.57 31.02 2.23
CA HIS A 632 10.87 30.70 1.66
C HIS A 632 11.31 31.78 0.65
N THR A 633 12.59 32.17 0.71
CA THR A 633 13.20 33.23 -0.11
C THR A 633 14.18 32.71 -1.16
N GLY A 634 14.19 31.40 -1.43
CA GLY A 634 15.01 30.73 -2.44
C GLY A 634 14.28 29.56 -3.09
N HIS A 635 14.82 28.33 -2.94
CA HIS A 635 14.08 27.12 -3.30
C HIS A 635 12.89 26.93 -2.35
N VAL A 636 11.68 26.82 -2.89
CA VAL A 636 10.48 26.55 -2.09
C VAL A 636 10.43 25.05 -1.80
N ASN A 637 10.49 24.68 -0.52
CA ASN A 637 10.31 23.28 -0.12
C ASN A 637 8.84 22.85 -0.26
N GLN A 638 8.61 21.54 -0.44
CA GLN A 638 7.28 20.96 -0.64
C GLN A 638 6.19 21.46 0.33
N PRO A 639 6.45 21.64 1.65
CA PRO A 639 5.41 22.10 2.58
C PRO A 639 4.81 23.47 2.28
N GLN A 640 5.49 24.32 1.50
CA GLN A 640 4.98 25.63 1.08
C GLN A 640 4.65 25.71 -0.42
N LYS A 641 4.65 24.57 -1.14
CA LYS A 641 4.22 24.53 -2.54
C LYS A 641 2.73 24.32 -2.60
N PHE A 642 2.00 25.32 -3.08
CA PHE A 642 0.55 25.25 -3.26
C PHE A 642 0.16 25.66 -4.69
N SER A 643 -0.93 25.08 -5.18
CA SER A 643 -1.68 25.46 -6.39
C SER A 643 -3.08 25.93 -6.00
N PHE A 644 -3.80 26.51 -6.96
CA PHE A 644 -5.20 26.88 -6.80
C PHE A 644 -6.06 26.12 -7.78
N ILE A 645 -7.17 25.59 -7.29
CA ILE A 645 -8.23 25.05 -8.12
C ILE A 645 -9.15 26.25 -8.41
N GLU A 646 -9.03 26.88 -9.58
CA GLU A 646 -9.69 28.16 -9.92
C GLU A 646 -11.21 28.15 -9.67
N LYS A 647 -11.87 27.03 -9.97
CA LYS A 647 -13.26 26.77 -9.58
C LYS A 647 -13.28 25.45 -8.84
N PRO A 648 -13.54 25.41 -7.51
CA PRO A 648 -14.26 26.44 -6.71
C PRO A 648 -13.38 27.43 -5.91
N GLY A 649 -12.09 27.59 -6.22
CA GLY A 649 -11.20 28.53 -5.53
C GLY A 649 -10.45 27.95 -4.34
N TRP A 650 -10.15 26.64 -4.35
CA TRP A 650 -9.47 25.97 -3.23
C TRP A 650 -7.95 26.13 -3.28
N ILE A 651 -7.33 26.19 -2.10
CA ILE A 651 -5.88 26.05 -1.94
C ILE A 651 -5.54 24.58 -1.92
N GLN A 652 -4.76 24.14 -2.89
CA GLN A 652 -4.34 22.76 -3.05
C GLN A 652 -2.84 22.64 -2.79
N ASN A 653 -2.45 21.74 -1.92
CA ASN A 653 -1.13 21.14 -1.93
C ASN A 653 -1.13 20.10 -3.06
N PRO A 654 -0.34 20.27 -4.14
CA PRO A 654 -0.47 19.47 -5.35
C PRO A 654 -0.03 18.01 -5.16
N ILE A 655 -0.47 17.16 -6.08
CA ILE A 655 0.06 15.80 -6.21
C ILE A 655 1.57 15.89 -6.36
N THR A 656 2.28 15.07 -5.60
CA THR A 656 3.69 14.80 -5.86
C THR A 656 3.92 13.31 -5.96
N TRP A 657 5.00 12.94 -6.63
CA TRP A 657 5.40 11.56 -6.74
C TRP A 657 6.92 11.45 -6.61
N GLY A 658 7.40 10.28 -6.19
CA GLY A 658 8.80 10.00 -5.91
C GLY A 658 9.13 8.54 -6.14
N ASP A 659 10.41 8.19 -5.97
CA ASP A 659 10.92 6.83 -6.22
C ASP A 659 10.56 6.33 -7.63
N ASN A 660 10.83 7.14 -8.66
CA ASN A 660 10.57 6.81 -10.06
C ASN A 660 9.11 6.38 -10.35
N GLY A 661 8.18 7.05 -9.67
CA GLY A 661 6.73 6.82 -9.81
C GLY A 661 6.13 5.78 -8.86
N ARG A 662 6.95 5.18 -7.98
CA ARG A 662 6.48 4.17 -7.01
C ARG A 662 5.79 4.78 -5.80
N ARG A 663 6.16 6.01 -5.43
CA ARG A 663 5.56 6.71 -4.29
C ARG A 663 4.71 7.85 -4.78
N ARG A 664 3.39 7.72 -4.64
CA ARG A 664 2.43 8.81 -4.85
C ARG A 664 2.10 9.53 -3.56
N THR A 665 1.89 10.83 -3.65
CA THR A 665 1.23 11.65 -2.63
C THR A 665 0.05 12.33 -3.29
N PHE A 666 -1.10 12.36 -2.63
CA PHE A 666 -2.32 12.92 -3.21
C PHE A 666 -2.37 14.40 -2.96
N GLU A 667 -3.06 15.08 -3.84
CA GLU A 667 -3.50 16.42 -3.62
C GLU A 667 -4.30 16.51 -2.32
N THR A 668 -3.99 17.54 -1.55
CA THR A 668 -4.75 17.85 -0.33
C THR A 668 -5.06 19.33 -0.29
N CYS A 669 -6.29 19.68 0.04
CA CYS A 669 -6.77 21.04 0.05
C CYS A 669 -6.87 21.55 1.48
N LEU A 670 -6.52 22.82 1.65
CA LEU A 670 -6.73 23.53 2.91
C LEU A 670 -8.21 23.57 3.19
N ASP A 671 -8.57 22.96 4.30
CA ASP A 671 -9.95 22.76 4.68
C ASP A 671 -10.12 22.93 6.17
N ARG A 672 -11.34 23.26 6.58
CA ARG A 672 -11.75 23.19 7.98
C ARG A 672 -12.39 21.82 8.16
N LEU A 673 -11.83 20.97 9.03
CA LEU A 673 -12.28 19.58 9.19
C LEU A 673 -13.82 19.48 9.25
N PRO A 674 -14.48 18.90 8.24
CA PRO A 674 -15.93 18.78 8.25
C PRO A 674 -16.44 17.85 9.33
N VAL A 675 -15.70 16.76 9.54
CA VAL A 675 -15.98 15.66 10.46
C VAL A 675 -14.64 15.04 10.85
N LYS A 676 -14.44 14.74 12.14
CA LYS A 676 -13.27 14.01 12.62
C LYS A 676 -13.30 12.58 12.05
N PRO A 677 -12.28 12.12 11.30
CA PRO A 677 -12.29 10.77 10.76
C PRO A 677 -12.42 9.72 11.86
N GLN A 678 -13.25 8.71 11.63
CA GLN A 678 -13.46 7.61 12.58
C GLN A 678 -12.80 6.34 12.05
N ASN A 679 -12.01 5.63 12.85
CA ASN A 679 -11.39 4.37 12.41
C ASN A 679 -12.45 3.31 12.10
N VAL A 680 -12.13 2.35 11.22
CA VAL A 680 -12.95 1.15 10.96
C VAL A 680 -12.29 -0.05 11.61
N ALA A 681 -13.07 -0.91 12.26
CA ALA A 681 -12.58 -2.13 12.90
C ALA A 681 -13.45 -3.35 12.55
N VAL A 682 -12.88 -4.54 12.70
CA VAL A 682 -13.65 -5.80 12.63
C VAL A 682 -14.35 -6.01 13.97
N GLN A 683 -15.65 -6.25 13.96
CA GLN A 683 -16.48 -6.47 15.15
C GLN A 683 -17.35 -7.72 14.97
N ASP A 684 -18.04 -8.17 16.02
CA ASP A 684 -18.98 -9.29 15.90
C ASP A 684 -20.15 -8.92 14.97
N CYS A 685 -20.46 -9.80 14.01
CA CYS A 685 -21.49 -9.51 13.02
C CYS A 685 -22.91 -9.42 13.58
N THR A 686 -23.21 -10.09 14.69
CA THR A 686 -24.54 -10.00 15.33
C THR A 686 -24.71 -8.62 15.93
N GLN A 687 -23.71 -8.16 16.66
CA GLN A 687 -23.70 -6.81 17.24
C GLN A 687 -23.71 -5.71 16.17
N VAL A 688 -22.92 -5.85 15.11
CA VAL A 688 -22.91 -4.86 14.01
C VAL A 688 -24.32 -4.72 13.41
N ARG A 689 -25.02 -5.84 13.17
CA ARG A 689 -26.42 -5.84 12.72
C ARG A 689 -27.36 -5.18 13.73
N GLU A 690 -27.26 -5.53 15.00
CA GLU A 690 -28.10 -4.95 16.07
C GLU A 690 -27.87 -3.43 16.25
N SER A 691 -26.64 -2.98 16.04
CA SER A 691 -26.27 -1.56 16.09
C SER A 691 -26.78 -0.73 14.89
N GLY A 692 -27.33 -1.42 13.88
CA GLY A 692 -27.88 -0.84 12.66
C GLY A 692 -26.85 -0.40 11.63
N VAL A 693 -25.58 -0.80 11.79
CA VAL A 693 -24.51 -0.48 10.83
C VAL A 693 -24.74 -1.28 9.55
N ARG A 694 -24.81 -0.58 8.43
CA ARG A 694 -24.98 -1.15 7.09
C ARG A 694 -24.12 -0.39 6.10
N TRP A 695 -23.64 -1.10 5.09
CA TRP A 695 -22.80 -0.60 4.02
C TRP A 695 -23.54 -0.67 2.70
N GLU A 696 -23.30 0.31 1.85
CA GLU A 696 -23.81 0.32 0.49
C GLU A 696 -22.74 0.77 -0.51
N LEU A 697 -22.89 0.31 -1.75
CA LEU A 697 -22.11 0.81 -2.87
C LEU A 697 -22.66 2.18 -3.24
N TYR A 698 -21.82 3.20 -3.14
CA TYR A 698 -22.17 4.59 -3.39
C TYR A 698 -21.36 5.14 -4.57
N ASN A 699 -21.98 5.97 -5.42
CA ASN A 699 -21.33 6.56 -6.61
C ASN A 699 -20.60 5.53 -7.50
N ALA A 700 -21.21 4.38 -7.74
CA ALA A 700 -20.61 3.33 -8.57
C ALA A 700 -20.54 3.74 -10.05
N PHE A 701 -19.44 3.44 -10.72
CA PHE A 701 -19.23 3.73 -12.15
C PHE A 701 -18.42 2.62 -12.84
N VAL A 702 -18.48 2.56 -14.16
CA VAL A 702 -17.65 1.65 -14.97
C VAL A 702 -16.31 2.34 -15.25
N PRO A 703 -15.16 1.79 -14.82
CA PRO A 703 -13.88 2.45 -14.97
C PRO A 703 -13.36 2.37 -16.42
N LEU A 704 -12.46 3.29 -16.78
CA LEU A 704 -11.90 3.40 -18.14
C LEU A 704 -11.29 2.09 -18.64
N GLU A 705 -10.52 1.38 -17.80
CA GLU A 705 -9.91 0.10 -18.18
C GLU A 705 -10.95 -0.98 -18.55
N ARG A 706 -12.15 -0.96 -17.96
CA ARG A 706 -13.24 -1.85 -18.34
C ARG A 706 -13.91 -1.39 -19.63
N GLN A 707 -14.15 -0.08 -19.79
CA GLN A 707 -14.69 0.48 -21.04
C GLN A 707 -13.80 0.13 -22.24
N LEU A 708 -12.49 0.29 -22.10
CA LEU A 708 -11.49 -0.06 -23.11
C LEU A 708 -11.49 -1.57 -23.37
N TRP A 709 -11.58 -2.40 -22.33
CA TRP A 709 -11.68 -3.85 -22.50
C TRP A 709 -12.94 -4.28 -23.25
N ASP A 710 -14.08 -3.67 -22.95
CA ASP A 710 -15.36 -4.02 -23.57
C ASP A 710 -15.38 -3.58 -25.05
N ALA A 711 -14.86 -2.39 -25.36
CA ALA A 711 -14.78 -1.84 -26.70
C ALA A 711 -13.73 -2.52 -27.60
N ALA A 712 -12.62 -2.98 -27.02
CA ALA A 712 -11.50 -3.51 -27.79
C ALA A 712 -11.83 -4.85 -28.48
N GLU A 713 -11.26 -5.02 -29.67
CA GLU A 713 -11.33 -6.26 -30.44
C GLU A 713 -10.55 -7.38 -29.70
N LYS A 714 -11.25 -8.48 -29.46
CA LYS A 714 -10.74 -9.63 -28.71
C LYS A 714 -10.32 -10.72 -29.71
N PRO A 715 -9.25 -11.48 -29.43
CA PRO A 715 -8.91 -12.62 -30.26
C PRO A 715 -10.11 -13.57 -30.41
N PRO A 716 -10.34 -14.16 -31.60
CA PRO A 716 -11.38 -15.15 -31.77
C PRO A 716 -11.19 -16.32 -30.77
N PRO A 717 -12.26 -16.85 -30.17
CA PRO A 717 -12.16 -17.98 -29.25
C PRO A 717 -11.36 -19.14 -29.86
N GLY A 718 -10.36 -19.65 -29.14
CA GLY A 718 -9.50 -20.76 -29.61
C GLY A 718 -8.30 -20.36 -30.46
N THR A 719 -8.11 -19.06 -30.77
CA THR A 719 -6.85 -18.56 -31.31
C THR A 719 -5.72 -18.87 -30.32
N PRO A 720 -4.55 -19.37 -30.75
CA PRO A 720 -3.41 -19.57 -29.86
C PRO A 720 -3.08 -18.25 -29.17
N VAL A 721 -3.33 -18.20 -27.86
CA VAL A 721 -3.16 -17.00 -27.05
C VAL A 721 -1.67 -16.81 -26.81
N LEU A 722 -1.01 -16.07 -27.70
CA LEU A 722 0.43 -15.83 -27.66
C LEU A 722 1.23 -17.16 -27.53
N GLY A 723 2.55 -17.12 -27.30
CA GLY A 723 3.31 -18.36 -27.04
C GLY A 723 2.89 -19.06 -25.73
N GLY A 724 3.53 -20.20 -25.39
CA GLY A 724 3.41 -20.82 -24.06
C GLY A 724 2.66 -22.16 -23.98
N ASP A 725 2.34 -22.60 -22.75
CA ASP A 725 1.38 -23.69 -22.44
C ASP A 725 0.04 -23.08 -21.99
N LYS A 726 -1.04 -23.87 -21.88
CA LYS A 726 -2.30 -23.36 -21.29
C LYS A 726 -2.03 -22.77 -19.90
N ALA A 727 -2.73 -21.69 -19.55
CA ALA A 727 -2.65 -21.08 -18.21
C ALA A 727 -2.86 -22.15 -17.12
N PRO A 728 -2.19 -22.03 -15.95
CA PRO A 728 -2.56 -22.81 -14.78
C PRO A 728 -4.04 -22.55 -14.45
N PRO A 729 -4.81 -23.60 -14.07
CA PRO A 729 -6.23 -23.47 -13.75
C PRO A 729 -6.52 -22.52 -12.58
#